data_AF-A0A8H5NHT1-F1
#
_entry.id   AF-A0A8H5NHT1-F1
#
_cell.length_a   1.000
_cell.length_b   1.000
_cell.length_c   1.000
_cell.angle_alpha   90.00
_cell.angle_beta   90.00
_cell.angle_gamma   90.00
#
_symmetry.space_group_name_H-M   'P 1'
#
loop_
_entity.id
_entity.type
_entity.pdbx_description
1 polymer ?
#
loop_
_entity_poly.entity_id
_entity_poly.type
_entity_poly.pdbx_seq_one_letter_code
_entity_poly.pdbx_strand_id
1 'polypeptide(L)'
;MSADQAATRPSLGFAALSSWIVSDRDQELLVFRKFGEISARNLLYLQSELLSIEARLKTWDKKVENSNDTTLEEVAETWEMTIEQANAGNPEAKEMLELVNQLHVKIKEYHEALDLQSKISQLNSPDERALQVARNELHGGPLRQDGQKPNPILGGRGKDYLDEAEDLVSLKAPVAVDPLSKLLRGYWPGREELSRDGWRRISHFDERSITIAVALVNILLAMVLLVGSISSLYYVKSAPAILGTICGFTILFALSVGLITNAKRAEIFAGSAAYAAVLVVFVGNGDQSGYGFAKIPSGAQVQPTPYRVSIADNKVDELKQLVKLGRVGPPTYESTQKEHNYGVSHQWLTDAKAAWIDFDWRAAEKHINSYNHWTVPIKDEKGDFTIHFTGLFSSKPDAVPVVMLHGWPGSFLEFLKILSILKERYTPETLPYHVIVPSLPGYAFSDKPPLDKDFGIRDVSRIVNSLMVQLGFGGGYIAQGGDIGSRISRVLAASYDECKAAHLNFCLMAEPATAQGEVSDAEKKGLERAKDFDKLGTAYALMHATRPSTIGLILSSSPLALLAWVGEKFLSWSDEDPPLDEILTSMSLYWLTDSFPTSVFPYRQRFDPDYPGAHDHPKWKISKPLGYSWFPFELAPIPVSWVKTTGNLVFWRDHERGGHFAALERPEDLLKDFGEFVEQISKDGSLKIQ
;
A
#
# COMPACT_ATOMS: atom_id res chain seq x y z
N MET A 1 22.48 -82.45 18.26
CA MET A 1 22.01 -82.68 19.64
C MET A 1 22.81 -81.79 20.59
N SER A 2 22.22 -80.70 21.05
CA SER A 2 22.40 -80.22 22.43
C SER A 2 20.98 -80.05 22.97
N ALA A 3 20.67 -80.86 23.96
CA ALA A 3 19.38 -80.94 24.61
C ALA A 3 19.22 -79.70 25.50
N ASP A 4 18.51 -78.67 25.02
CA ASP A 4 17.91 -77.66 25.91
C ASP A 4 16.79 -76.79 25.29
N GLN A 5 16.15 -77.26 24.22
CA GLN A 5 14.85 -76.71 23.81
C GLN A 5 13.76 -77.66 24.29
N ALA A 6 13.53 -77.68 25.60
CA ALA A 6 12.20 -77.99 26.09
C ALA A 6 11.26 -77.02 25.36
N ALA A 7 10.42 -77.55 24.46
CA ALA A 7 9.37 -76.78 23.83
C ALA A 7 8.44 -76.28 24.93
N THR A 8 8.77 -75.10 25.48
CA THR A 8 7.90 -74.37 26.39
C THR A 8 6.59 -74.22 25.65
N ARG A 9 5.54 -74.89 26.13
CA ARG A 9 4.18 -74.65 25.65
C ARG A 9 4.01 -73.13 25.56
N PRO A 10 3.52 -72.58 24.44
CA PRO A 10 3.30 -71.15 24.33
C PRO A 10 2.50 -70.74 25.56
N SER A 11 3.02 -69.75 26.30
CA SER A 11 2.27 -69.18 27.42
C SER A 11 0.90 -68.77 26.88
N LEU A 12 -0.17 -69.10 27.60
CA LEU A 12 -1.54 -68.71 27.27
C LEU A 12 -2.08 -67.81 28.38
N GLY A 13 -3.09 -67.00 28.06
CA GLY A 13 -3.69 -66.07 29.02
C GLY A 13 -2.94 -64.75 29.18
N PHE A 14 -3.24 -64.02 30.26
CA PHE A 14 -2.76 -62.64 30.48
C PHE A 14 -1.23 -62.49 30.52
N ALA A 15 -0.51 -63.50 31.00
CA ALA A 15 0.96 -63.49 31.02
C ALA A 15 1.56 -63.48 29.61
N ALA A 16 0.96 -64.20 28.68
CA ALA A 16 1.38 -64.24 27.28
C ALA A 16 1.07 -62.94 26.54
N LEU A 17 -0.16 -62.43 26.76
CA LEU A 17 -0.61 -61.18 26.15
C LEU A 17 0.25 -60.00 26.60
N SER A 18 0.50 -59.86 27.92
CA SER A 18 1.33 -58.78 28.46
C SER A 18 2.79 -58.86 27.99
N SER A 19 3.39 -60.05 27.97
CA SER A 19 4.76 -60.22 27.45
C SER A 19 4.88 -59.86 25.97
N TRP A 20 3.82 -60.08 25.18
CA TRP A 20 3.80 -59.70 23.77
C TRP A 20 3.58 -58.19 23.59
N ILE A 21 2.64 -57.59 24.31
CA ILE A 21 2.41 -56.13 24.28
C ILE A 21 3.71 -55.37 24.60
N VAL A 22 4.49 -55.83 25.60
CA VAL A 22 5.76 -55.19 26.01
C VAL A 22 6.92 -55.53 25.06
N SER A 23 6.78 -56.54 24.19
CA SER A 23 7.82 -56.87 23.21
C SER A 23 7.94 -55.84 22.08
N ASP A 24 6.89 -55.05 21.88
CA ASP A 24 6.91 -53.91 20.97
C ASP A 24 7.73 -52.75 21.57
N ARG A 25 8.85 -52.44 20.91
CA ARG A 25 9.75 -51.35 21.30
C ARG A 25 9.10 -49.98 21.14
N ASP A 26 8.19 -49.86 20.18
CA ASP A 26 7.53 -48.60 19.85
C ASP A 26 6.31 -48.37 20.74
N GLN A 27 5.90 -49.38 21.53
CA GLN A 27 4.82 -49.33 22.51
C GLN A 27 3.44 -48.95 21.92
N GLU A 28 3.26 -49.13 20.61
CA GLU A 28 2.02 -48.91 19.88
C GLU A 28 0.96 -49.96 20.24
N LEU A 29 1.37 -51.12 20.77
CA LEU A 29 0.48 -52.19 21.21
C LEU A 29 -0.18 -51.97 22.59
N LEU A 30 0.08 -50.87 23.29
CA LEU A 30 -0.54 -50.51 24.58
C LEU A 30 -1.97 -49.97 24.41
N VAL A 31 -2.85 -50.80 23.86
CA VAL A 31 -4.25 -50.47 23.54
C VAL A 31 -5.20 -51.11 24.55
N PHE A 32 -6.06 -50.28 25.16
CA PHE A 32 -6.99 -50.69 26.20
C PHE A 32 -8.38 -50.09 25.98
N ARG A 33 -9.40 -50.68 26.61
CA ARG A 33 -10.76 -50.13 26.61
C ARG A 33 -10.86 -48.92 27.55
N LYS A 34 -11.56 -47.88 27.11
CA LYS A 34 -11.94 -46.74 27.96
C LYS A 34 -13.19 -47.00 28.79
N PHE A 35 -14.00 -48.01 28.44
CA PHE A 35 -15.26 -48.36 29.12
C PHE A 35 -16.21 -47.17 29.23
N GLY A 36 -16.44 -46.45 28.12
CA GLY A 36 -17.16 -45.17 28.13
C GLY A 36 -18.57 -45.27 28.69
N GLU A 37 -19.36 -46.27 28.28
CA GLU A 37 -20.74 -46.45 28.74
C GLU A 37 -20.82 -46.76 30.24
N ILE A 38 -19.96 -47.67 30.73
CA ILE A 38 -19.94 -48.06 32.15
C ILE A 38 -19.49 -46.89 33.02
N SER A 39 -18.49 -46.15 32.55
CA SER A 39 -17.98 -44.96 33.23
C SER A 39 -19.02 -43.85 33.33
N ALA A 40 -19.75 -43.58 32.24
CA ALA A 40 -20.86 -42.64 32.25
C ALA A 40 -21.97 -43.08 33.22
N ARG A 41 -22.29 -44.39 33.24
CA ARG A 41 -23.28 -44.93 34.18
C ARG A 41 -22.83 -44.76 35.65
N ASN A 42 -21.55 -44.96 35.95
CA ASN A 42 -21.00 -44.74 37.28
C ASN A 42 -21.11 -43.26 37.71
N LEU A 43 -20.79 -42.32 36.82
CA LEU A 43 -20.95 -40.88 37.09
C LEU A 43 -22.42 -40.51 37.36
N LEU A 44 -23.36 -41.06 36.60
CA LEU A 44 -24.79 -40.86 36.82
C LEU A 44 -25.26 -41.39 38.19
N TYR A 45 -24.73 -42.54 38.65
CA TYR A 45 -25.04 -43.04 39.98
C TYR A 45 -24.50 -42.12 41.08
N LEU A 46 -23.23 -41.70 40.99
CA LEU A 46 -22.63 -40.76 41.95
C LEU A 46 -23.39 -39.43 41.99
N GLN A 47 -23.80 -38.91 40.83
CA GLN A 47 -24.60 -37.69 40.73
C GLN A 47 -25.99 -37.87 41.38
N SER A 48 -26.64 -39.02 41.18
CA SER A 48 -27.91 -39.34 41.82
C SER A 48 -27.79 -39.44 43.35
N GLU A 49 -26.70 -40.01 43.87
CA GLU A 49 -26.43 -40.07 45.30
C GLU A 49 -26.25 -38.65 45.89
N LEU A 50 -25.49 -37.79 45.20
CA LEU A 50 -25.30 -36.38 45.60
C LEU A 50 -26.61 -35.59 45.61
N LEU A 51 -27.46 -35.76 44.60
CA LEU A 51 -28.79 -35.13 44.57
C LEU A 51 -29.67 -35.58 45.74
N SER A 52 -29.56 -36.84 46.17
CA SER A 52 -30.27 -37.34 47.35
C SER A 52 -29.78 -36.67 48.64
N ILE A 53 -28.46 -36.48 48.79
CA ILE A 53 -27.87 -35.77 49.93
C ILE A 53 -28.28 -34.29 49.91
N GLU A 54 -28.23 -33.62 48.75
CA GLU A 54 -28.65 -32.24 48.59
C GLU A 54 -30.13 -32.03 48.98
N ALA A 55 -31.01 -32.95 48.58
CA ALA A 55 -32.42 -32.88 48.95
C ALA A 55 -32.64 -33.03 50.47
N ARG A 56 -31.85 -33.89 51.13
CA ARG A 56 -31.89 -34.08 52.60
C ARG A 56 -31.36 -32.85 53.33
N LEU A 57 -30.25 -32.26 52.87
CA LEU A 57 -29.72 -31.00 53.41
C LEU A 57 -30.74 -29.87 53.29
N LYS A 58 -31.36 -29.67 52.12
CA LYS A 58 -32.44 -28.66 51.94
C LYS A 58 -33.64 -28.89 52.86
N THR A 59 -33.93 -30.14 53.18
CA THR A 59 -35.00 -30.49 54.13
C THR A 59 -34.61 -30.11 55.56
N TRP A 60 -33.34 -30.33 55.90
CA TRP A 60 -32.76 -29.94 57.19
C TRP A 60 -32.72 -28.41 57.32
N ASP A 61 -32.26 -27.67 56.30
CA ASP A 61 -32.25 -26.19 56.28
C ASP A 61 -33.65 -25.62 56.52
N LYS A 62 -34.66 -26.14 55.82
CA LYS A 62 -36.07 -25.77 56.05
C LYS A 62 -36.55 -26.10 57.45
N LYS A 63 -36.04 -27.17 58.08
CA LYS A 63 -36.40 -27.52 59.46
C LYS A 63 -35.88 -26.46 60.43
N VAL A 64 -34.66 -25.95 60.20
CA VAL A 64 -34.07 -24.85 60.99
C VAL A 64 -34.84 -23.56 60.77
N GLU A 65 -35.08 -23.16 59.51
CA GLU A 65 -35.81 -21.93 59.16
C GLU A 65 -37.22 -21.84 59.78
N ASN A 66 -37.88 -23.00 59.93
CA ASN A 66 -39.23 -23.07 60.51
C ASN A 66 -39.22 -23.34 62.03
N SER A 67 -38.05 -23.49 62.64
CA SER A 67 -37.92 -23.67 64.09
C SER A 67 -37.78 -22.31 64.79
N ASN A 68 -38.27 -22.21 66.03
CA ASN A 68 -37.94 -21.11 66.93
C ASN A 68 -36.94 -21.59 68.00
N ASP A 69 -36.11 -22.59 67.66
CA ASP A 69 -35.16 -23.22 68.57
C ASP A 69 -33.77 -22.64 68.36
N THR A 70 -33.38 -21.75 69.26
CA THR A 70 -32.06 -21.09 69.24
C THR A 70 -30.91 -22.09 69.29
N THR A 71 -31.09 -23.25 69.91
CA THR A 71 -30.02 -24.28 69.94
C THR A 71 -29.89 -25.01 68.61
N LEU A 72 -30.99 -25.17 67.85
CA LEU A 72 -30.96 -25.74 66.51
C LEU A 72 -30.38 -24.77 65.49
N GLU A 73 -30.65 -23.46 65.65
CA GLU A 73 -30.03 -22.38 64.88
C GLU A 73 -28.51 -22.36 65.11
N GLU A 74 -28.05 -22.39 66.37
CA GLU A 74 -26.61 -22.43 66.71
C GLU A 74 -25.89 -23.66 66.10
N VAL A 75 -26.58 -24.82 66.06
CA VAL A 75 -26.10 -26.06 65.42
C VAL A 75 -25.95 -25.91 63.90
N ALA A 76 -26.78 -25.08 63.25
CA ALA A 76 -26.72 -24.80 61.82
C ALA A 76 -25.65 -23.74 61.48
N GLU A 77 -25.45 -22.77 62.37
CA GLU A 77 -24.59 -21.61 62.14
C GLU A 77 -23.10 -21.90 62.37
N THR A 78 -22.77 -22.79 63.32
CA THR A 78 -21.37 -23.00 63.74
C THR A 78 -21.01 -24.48 63.85
N TRP A 79 -19.90 -24.86 63.20
CA TRP A 79 -19.40 -26.23 63.17
C TRP A 79 -19.05 -26.75 64.57
N GLU A 80 -18.47 -25.91 65.41
CA GLU A 80 -18.12 -26.21 66.79
C GLU A 80 -19.35 -26.64 67.59
N MET A 81 -20.47 -25.91 67.46
CA MET A 81 -21.73 -26.24 68.12
C MET A 81 -22.37 -27.49 67.54
N THR A 82 -22.30 -27.72 66.21
CA THR A 82 -22.76 -28.97 65.60
C THR A 82 -22.08 -30.18 66.22
N ILE A 83 -20.75 -30.13 66.39
CA ILE A 83 -19.96 -31.22 66.97
C ILE A 83 -20.24 -31.39 68.47
N GLU A 84 -20.27 -30.30 69.23
CA GLU A 84 -20.53 -30.34 70.67
C GLU A 84 -21.92 -30.95 70.97
N GLN A 85 -22.96 -30.47 70.27
CA GLN A 85 -24.33 -30.96 70.44
C GLN A 85 -24.50 -32.40 69.94
N ALA A 86 -23.85 -32.78 68.82
CA ALA A 86 -23.86 -34.17 68.35
C ALA A 86 -23.22 -35.12 69.38
N ASN A 87 -22.11 -34.72 70.00
CA ASN A 87 -21.45 -35.49 71.06
C ASN A 87 -22.28 -35.53 72.35
N ALA A 88 -23.01 -34.46 72.66
CA ALA A 88 -23.95 -34.38 73.77
C ALA A 88 -25.22 -35.23 73.55
N GLY A 89 -25.42 -35.78 72.35
CA GLY A 89 -26.52 -36.70 72.03
C GLY A 89 -27.72 -36.04 71.35
N ASN A 90 -27.62 -34.78 70.94
CA ASN A 90 -28.67 -34.09 70.19
C ASN A 90 -28.91 -34.79 68.83
N PRO A 91 -30.14 -35.25 68.54
CA PRO A 91 -30.41 -36.04 67.34
C PRO A 91 -30.31 -35.22 66.05
N GLU A 92 -30.71 -33.94 66.06
CA GLU A 92 -30.61 -33.03 64.92
C GLU A 92 -29.16 -32.74 64.53
N ALA A 93 -28.30 -32.51 65.52
CA ALA A 93 -26.88 -32.26 65.31
C ALA A 93 -26.16 -33.52 64.78
N LYS A 94 -26.56 -34.72 65.24
CA LYS A 94 -26.05 -35.99 64.70
C LYS A 94 -26.46 -36.22 63.24
N GLU A 95 -27.72 -35.94 62.91
CA GLU A 95 -28.23 -36.06 61.54
C GLU A 95 -27.48 -35.10 60.58
N MET A 96 -27.27 -33.85 61.00
CA MET A 96 -26.51 -32.86 60.22
C MET A 96 -25.06 -33.31 60.02
N LEU A 97 -24.39 -33.77 61.08
CA LEU A 97 -23.02 -34.25 61.00
C LEU A 97 -22.89 -35.48 60.08
N GLU A 98 -23.87 -36.39 60.11
CA GLU A 98 -23.90 -37.54 59.20
C GLU A 98 -24.07 -37.10 57.74
N LEU A 99 -24.98 -36.17 57.44
CA LEU A 99 -25.20 -35.63 56.11
C LEU A 99 -23.96 -34.93 55.55
N VAL A 100 -23.31 -34.10 56.35
CA VAL A 100 -22.08 -33.40 55.96
C VAL A 100 -20.94 -34.39 55.68
N ASN A 101 -20.78 -35.43 56.50
CA ASN A 101 -19.78 -36.48 56.26
C ASN A 101 -20.07 -37.28 54.98
N GLN A 102 -21.33 -37.64 54.73
CA GLN A 102 -21.75 -38.29 53.50
C GLN A 102 -21.47 -37.39 52.28
N LEU A 103 -21.77 -36.09 52.38
CA LEU A 103 -21.47 -35.12 51.34
C LEU A 103 -19.97 -35.04 51.05
N HIS A 104 -19.11 -34.90 52.06
CA HIS A 104 -17.66 -34.80 51.91
C HIS A 104 -17.06 -36.02 51.19
N VAL A 105 -17.50 -37.23 51.55
CA VAL A 105 -17.03 -38.45 50.89
C VAL A 105 -17.52 -38.50 49.44
N LYS A 106 -18.82 -38.28 49.22
CA LYS A 106 -19.44 -38.46 47.91
C LYS A 106 -19.03 -37.41 46.89
N ILE A 107 -18.85 -36.17 47.32
CA ILE A 107 -18.40 -35.10 46.42
C ILE A 107 -16.95 -35.33 45.98
N LYS A 108 -16.11 -35.87 46.88
CA LYS A 108 -14.74 -36.26 46.56
C LYS A 108 -14.72 -37.41 45.55
N GLU A 109 -15.48 -38.49 45.80
CA GLU A 109 -15.59 -39.63 44.87
C GLU A 109 -16.06 -39.19 43.48
N TYR A 110 -17.06 -38.30 43.42
CA TYR A 110 -17.58 -37.77 42.16
C TYR A 110 -16.56 -36.92 41.39
N HIS A 111 -15.87 -35.99 42.08
CA HIS A 111 -14.85 -35.16 41.44
C HIS A 111 -13.63 -35.97 40.97
N GLU A 112 -13.17 -36.95 41.75
CA GLU A 112 -12.10 -37.85 41.35
C GLU A 112 -12.50 -38.70 40.13
N ALA A 113 -13.73 -39.21 40.10
CA ALA A 113 -14.25 -39.94 38.95
C ALA A 113 -14.33 -39.05 37.69
N LEU A 114 -14.80 -37.80 37.81
CA LEU A 114 -14.85 -36.86 36.70
C LEU A 114 -13.47 -36.54 36.12
N ASP A 115 -12.49 -36.26 36.98
CA ASP A 115 -11.12 -35.95 36.57
C ASP A 115 -10.47 -37.13 35.84
N LEU A 116 -10.61 -38.34 36.38
CA LEU A 116 -10.11 -39.56 35.75
C LEU A 116 -10.74 -39.80 34.37
N GLN A 117 -12.06 -39.62 34.24
CA GLN A 117 -12.74 -39.79 32.95
C GLN A 117 -12.37 -38.71 31.94
N SER A 118 -12.15 -37.47 32.40
CA SER A 118 -11.62 -36.40 31.55
C SER A 118 -10.24 -36.77 31.01
N LYS A 119 -9.33 -37.23 31.87
CA LYS A 119 -7.98 -37.67 31.49
C LYS A 119 -8.01 -38.82 30.49
N ILE A 120 -8.86 -39.83 30.71
CA ILE A 120 -9.01 -40.96 29.79
C ILE A 120 -9.57 -40.50 28.44
N SER A 121 -10.54 -39.58 28.43
CA SER A 121 -11.15 -39.07 27.18
C SER A 121 -10.20 -38.27 26.30
N GLN A 122 -9.12 -37.74 26.86
CA GLN A 122 -8.07 -36.99 26.15
C GLN A 122 -6.99 -37.90 25.54
N LEU A 123 -6.99 -39.20 25.86
CA LEU A 123 -6.06 -40.15 25.25
C LEU A 123 -6.40 -40.36 23.78
N ASN A 124 -5.37 -40.58 22.96
CA ASN A 124 -5.53 -40.76 21.53
C ASN A 124 -6.14 -42.13 21.19
N SER A 125 -6.85 -42.19 20.07
CA SER A 125 -7.24 -43.47 19.46
C SER A 125 -6.00 -44.23 18.98
N PRO A 126 -6.02 -45.57 18.98
CA PRO A 126 -4.92 -46.39 18.47
C PRO A 126 -4.73 -46.22 16.97
N ASP A 127 -3.49 -46.40 16.50
CA ASP A 127 -3.20 -46.46 15.05
C ASP A 127 -3.88 -47.69 14.42
N GLU A 128 -4.47 -47.51 13.25
CA GLU A 128 -5.27 -48.53 12.57
C GLU A 128 -4.44 -49.78 12.22
N ARG A 129 -3.17 -49.60 11.85
CA ARG A 129 -2.25 -50.71 11.53
C ARG A 129 -1.86 -51.46 12.79
N ALA A 130 -1.48 -50.75 13.84
CA ALA A 130 -1.12 -51.37 15.13
C ALA A 130 -2.31 -52.14 15.72
N LEU A 131 -3.52 -51.58 15.64
CA LEU A 131 -4.76 -52.23 16.06
C LEU A 131 -5.06 -53.50 15.26
N GLN A 132 -4.85 -53.48 13.94
CA GLN A 132 -5.05 -54.66 13.10
C GLN A 132 -4.07 -55.77 13.44
N VAL A 133 -2.80 -55.44 13.68
CA VAL A 133 -1.79 -56.39 14.16
C VAL A 133 -2.21 -56.97 15.52
N ALA A 134 -2.67 -56.12 16.44
CA ALA A 134 -3.09 -56.55 17.76
C ALA A 134 -4.31 -57.46 17.77
N ARG A 135 -5.33 -57.14 16.96
CA ARG A 135 -6.49 -58.02 16.76
C ARG A 135 -6.08 -59.36 16.16
N ASN A 136 -5.24 -59.34 15.13
CA ASN A 136 -4.78 -60.56 14.47
C ASN A 136 -4.04 -61.47 15.45
N GLU A 137 -3.10 -60.94 16.22
CA GLU A 137 -2.37 -61.72 17.23
C GLU A 137 -3.27 -62.19 18.38
N LEU A 138 -4.19 -61.35 18.88
CA LEU A 138 -5.15 -61.72 19.93
C LEU A 138 -6.01 -62.92 19.50
N HIS A 139 -6.42 -62.97 18.23
CA HIS A 139 -7.18 -64.06 17.62
C HIS A 139 -6.32 -65.24 17.12
N GLY A 140 -5.07 -65.35 17.58
CA GLY A 140 -4.21 -66.51 17.32
C GLY A 140 -3.18 -66.33 16.20
N GLY A 141 -3.03 -65.13 15.64
CA GLY A 141 -2.04 -64.82 14.61
C GLY A 141 -2.48 -65.20 13.18
N PRO A 142 -1.54 -65.26 12.21
CA PRO A 142 -1.85 -65.59 10.82
C PRO A 142 -2.36 -67.04 10.68
N LEU A 143 -3.10 -67.31 9.59
CA LEU A 143 -3.56 -68.65 9.26
C LEU A 143 -2.39 -69.63 9.20
N ARG A 144 -2.56 -70.81 9.80
CA ARG A 144 -1.61 -71.91 9.58
C ARG A 144 -1.70 -72.38 8.13
N GLN A 145 -0.68 -73.11 7.67
CA GLN A 145 -0.64 -73.67 6.32
C GLN A 145 -1.81 -74.62 6.00
N ASP A 146 -2.51 -75.13 7.03
CA ASP A 146 -3.73 -75.95 6.93
C ASP A 146 -5.03 -75.13 6.81
N GLY A 147 -4.94 -73.80 6.77
CA GLY A 147 -6.10 -72.90 6.68
C GLY A 147 -6.86 -72.69 8.00
N GLN A 148 -6.39 -73.21 9.14
CA GLN A 148 -7.01 -72.98 10.44
C GLN A 148 -6.26 -71.90 11.24
N LYS A 149 -7.01 -71.04 11.94
CA LYS A 149 -6.43 -70.08 12.90
C LYS A 149 -6.11 -70.79 14.22
N PRO A 150 -4.95 -70.53 14.85
CA PRO A 150 -4.67 -70.97 16.22
C PRO A 150 -5.71 -70.44 17.22
N ASN A 151 -5.84 -71.10 18.38
CA ASN A 151 -6.71 -70.60 19.46
C ASN A 151 -6.29 -69.18 19.89
N PRO A 152 -7.25 -68.29 20.22
CA PRO A 152 -6.96 -66.94 20.70
C PRO A 152 -6.13 -66.97 21.99
N ILE A 153 -5.33 -65.92 22.22
CA ILE A 153 -4.45 -65.79 23.40
C ILE A 153 -5.28 -65.72 24.69
N LEU A 154 -6.44 -65.05 24.63
CA LEU A 154 -7.43 -64.98 25.70
C LEU A 154 -8.70 -65.76 25.32
N GLY A 155 -9.41 -66.27 26.33
CA GLY A 155 -10.71 -66.93 26.18
C GLY A 155 -11.89 -66.06 26.64
N GLY A 156 -13.11 -66.55 26.41
CA GLY A 156 -14.35 -65.88 26.85
C GLY A 156 -14.50 -64.47 26.24
N ARG A 157 -15.05 -63.53 27.02
CA ARG A 157 -15.22 -62.12 26.59
C ARG A 157 -13.90 -61.35 26.45
N GLY A 158 -12.80 -61.85 27.02
CA GLY A 158 -11.49 -61.21 26.93
C GLY A 158 -10.85 -61.32 25.55
N LYS A 159 -11.32 -62.23 24.68
CA LYS A 159 -10.79 -62.39 23.32
C LYS A 159 -11.27 -61.31 22.34
N ASP A 160 -12.37 -60.63 22.69
CA ASP A 160 -13.09 -59.69 21.82
C ASP A 160 -12.93 -58.22 22.31
N TYR A 161 -12.04 -57.95 23.29
CA TYR A 161 -11.95 -56.63 23.91
C TYR A 161 -11.46 -55.51 22.97
N LEU A 162 -10.80 -55.89 21.86
CA LEU A 162 -10.33 -54.97 20.82
C LEU A 162 -11.34 -54.77 19.69
N ASP A 163 -12.50 -55.41 19.70
CA ASP A 163 -13.45 -55.36 18.58
C ASP A 163 -14.21 -54.02 18.52
N GLU A 164 -14.47 -53.42 19.67
CA GLU A 164 -15.15 -52.12 19.80
C GLU A 164 -14.19 -50.95 19.54
N ALA A 165 -13.89 -50.68 18.27
CA ALA A 165 -12.89 -49.66 17.87
C ALA A 165 -13.11 -48.27 18.49
N GLU A 166 -14.37 -47.88 18.70
CA GLU A 166 -14.75 -46.59 19.26
C GLU A 166 -14.53 -46.48 20.78
N ASP A 167 -14.34 -47.61 21.47
CA ASP A 167 -14.12 -47.69 22.93
C ASP A 167 -12.65 -47.98 23.28
N LEU A 168 -11.72 -47.78 22.33
CA LEU A 168 -10.29 -48.02 22.54
C LEU A 168 -9.49 -46.72 22.70
N VAL A 169 -8.49 -46.77 23.56
CA VAL A 169 -7.49 -45.72 23.76
C VAL A 169 -6.09 -46.33 23.71
N SER A 170 -5.14 -45.54 23.21
CA SER A 170 -3.72 -45.86 23.27
C SER A 170 -3.05 -45.09 24.40
N LEU A 171 -2.25 -45.77 25.22
CA LEU A 171 -1.46 -45.12 26.28
C LEU A 171 -0.28 -44.30 25.72
N LYS A 172 0.10 -44.52 24.46
CA LYS A 172 1.11 -43.74 23.74
C LYS A 172 0.51 -43.13 22.49
N ALA A 173 0.69 -41.82 22.32
CA ALA A 173 0.18 -41.12 21.14
C ALA A 173 0.81 -41.68 19.85
N PRO A 174 0.01 -42.02 18.82
CA PRO A 174 0.56 -42.36 17.52
C PRO A 174 1.32 -41.14 16.96
N VAL A 175 2.49 -41.37 16.37
CA VAL A 175 3.28 -40.30 15.74
C VAL A 175 2.46 -39.71 14.60
N ALA A 176 2.20 -38.40 14.61
CA ALA A 176 1.44 -37.75 13.54
C ALA A 176 2.22 -37.84 12.22
N VAL A 177 1.76 -38.68 11.29
CA VAL A 177 2.39 -38.92 10.00
C VAL A 177 1.76 -38.00 8.94
N ASP A 178 2.56 -37.28 8.17
CA ASP A 178 2.05 -36.47 7.05
C ASP A 178 1.57 -37.33 5.88
N PRO A 179 0.68 -36.84 5.00
CA PRO A 179 0.11 -37.63 3.92
C PRO A 179 1.16 -38.23 2.98
N LEU A 180 2.25 -37.51 2.71
CA LEU A 180 3.33 -38.00 1.86
C LEU A 180 4.15 -39.08 2.58
N SER A 181 4.44 -38.91 3.86
CA SER A 181 5.03 -39.96 4.70
C SER A 181 4.14 -41.20 4.75
N LYS A 182 2.82 -41.04 4.86
CA LYS A 182 1.86 -42.17 4.87
C LYS A 182 1.90 -42.93 3.53
N LEU A 183 1.92 -42.21 2.42
CA LEU A 183 2.03 -42.79 1.08
C LEU A 183 3.36 -43.54 0.92
N LEU A 184 4.48 -42.91 1.28
CA LEU A 184 5.81 -43.52 1.15
C LEU A 184 5.96 -44.75 2.04
N ARG A 185 5.45 -44.72 3.27
CA ARG A 185 5.44 -45.88 4.18
C ARG A 185 4.71 -47.10 3.61
N GLY A 186 3.69 -46.90 2.78
CA GLY A 186 2.94 -48.00 2.15
C GLY A 186 3.73 -48.76 1.07
N TYR A 187 4.74 -48.12 0.48
CA TYR A 187 5.52 -48.67 -0.64
C TYR A 187 7.03 -48.76 -0.36
N TRP A 188 7.47 -48.40 0.85
CA TRP A 188 8.89 -48.41 1.20
C TRP A 188 9.39 -49.83 1.45
N PRO A 189 10.52 -50.26 0.87
CA PRO A 189 11.07 -51.59 1.10
C PRO A 189 11.55 -51.71 2.57
N GLY A 190 10.93 -52.60 3.34
CA GLY A 190 11.30 -52.91 4.72
C GLY A 190 12.26 -54.11 4.84
N ARG A 191 12.97 -54.23 5.97
CA ARG A 191 13.69 -55.45 6.36
C ARG A 191 12.77 -56.33 7.21
N GLU A 192 12.64 -57.61 6.85
CA GLU A 192 11.98 -58.60 7.71
C GLU A 192 12.93 -59.02 8.84
N GLU A 193 12.49 -58.89 10.10
CA GLU A 193 13.18 -59.47 11.26
C GLU A 193 12.30 -60.56 11.91
N LEU A 194 12.96 -61.62 12.37
CA LEU A 194 12.35 -62.64 13.24
C LEU A 194 12.27 -62.07 14.66
N SER A 195 11.08 -62.12 15.25
CA SER A 195 10.83 -61.79 16.66
C SER A 195 11.75 -62.60 17.58
N ARG A 196 12.06 -62.05 18.77
CA ARG A 196 12.86 -62.71 19.82
C ARG A 196 12.30 -64.06 20.27
N ASP A 197 11.02 -64.33 20.03
CA ASP A 197 10.38 -65.62 20.32
C ASP A 197 10.73 -66.71 19.29
N GLY A 198 11.26 -66.36 18.12
CA GLY A 198 11.64 -67.28 17.04
C GLY A 198 10.49 -67.74 16.14
N TRP A 199 9.25 -67.28 16.39
CA TRP A 199 8.05 -67.77 15.68
C TRP A 199 7.33 -66.68 14.89
N ARG A 200 7.50 -65.40 15.22
CA ARG A 200 6.76 -64.28 14.60
C ARG A 200 7.65 -63.46 13.65
N ARG A 201 7.08 -62.98 12.54
CA ARG A 201 7.76 -62.10 11.58
C ARG A 201 7.22 -60.68 11.69
N ILE A 202 8.09 -59.70 11.93
CA ILE A 202 7.74 -58.28 11.96
C ILE A 202 8.67 -57.56 10.97
N SER A 203 8.09 -56.76 10.08
CA SER A 203 8.85 -55.97 9.11
C SER A 203 9.11 -54.57 9.66
N HIS A 204 10.39 -54.22 9.83
CA HIS A 204 10.83 -52.89 10.28
C HIS A 204 11.36 -52.07 9.09
N PHE A 205 11.09 -50.76 9.11
CA PHE A 205 11.62 -49.81 8.12
C PHE A 205 12.34 -48.65 8.83
N ASP A 206 13.36 -48.10 8.19
CA ASP A 206 14.12 -46.97 8.75
C ASP A 206 13.36 -45.66 8.55
N GLU A 207 12.84 -45.10 9.64
CA GLU A 207 12.05 -43.87 9.63
C GLU A 207 12.86 -42.66 9.18
N ARG A 208 14.18 -42.65 9.46
CA ARG A 208 15.09 -41.57 9.05
C ARG A 208 15.14 -41.43 7.53
N SER A 209 15.14 -42.54 6.80
CA SER A 209 15.17 -42.57 5.34
C SER A 209 13.91 -41.95 4.73
N ILE A 210 12.73 -42.21 5.32
CA ILE A 210 11.45 -41.64 4.86
C ILE A 210 11.41 -40.14 5.13
N THR A 211 11.82 -39.71 6.32
CA THR A 211 11.88 -38.27 6.66
C THR A 211 12.78 -37.49 5.71
N ILE A 212 13.95 -38.04 5.35
CA ILE A 212 14.88 -37.42 4.39
C ILE A 212 14.24 -37.33 2.99
N ALA A 213 13.59 -38.40 2.52
CA ALA A 213 12.94 -38.41 1.22
C ALA A 213 11.81 -37.37 1.13
N VAL A 214 10.97 -37.27 2.16
CA VAL A 214 9.89 -36.26 2.26
C VAL A 214 10.45 -34.85 2.27
N ALA A 215 11.53 -34.60 3.03
CA ALA A 215 12.18 -33.29 3.07
C ALA A 215 12.72 -32.87 1.69
N LEU A 216 13.36 -33.78 0.96
CA LEU A 216 13.90 -33.51 -0.37
C LEU A 216 12.80 -33.15 -1.38
N VAL A 217 11.68 -33.89 -1.38
CA VAL A 217 10.53 -33.61 -2.26
C VAL A 217 9.95 -32.24 -1.96
N ASN A 218 9.75 -31.90 -0.68
CA ASN A 218 9.21 -30.61 -0.27
C ASN A 218 10.11 -29.43 -0.67
N ILE A 219 11.43 -29.57 -0.49
CA ILE A 219 12.41 -28.53 -0.88
C ILE A 219 12.39 -28.32 -2.41
N LEU A 220 12.40 -29.40 -3.18
CA LEU A 220 12.42 -29.33 -4.64
C LEU A 220 11.14 -28.67 -5.19
N LEU A 221 9.98 -29.02 -4.62
CA LEU A 221 8.71 -28.42 -5.01
C LEU A 221 8.66 -26.92 -4.68
N ALA A 222 9.12 -26.52 -3.49
CA ALA A 222 9.19 -25.12 -3.10
C ALA A 222 10.09 -24.30 -4.04
N MET A 223 11.24 -24.85 -4.43
CA MET A 223 12.13 -24.21 -5.40
C MET A 223 11.47 -24.04 -6.77
N VAL A 224 10.81 -25.09 -7.29
CA VAL A 224 10.15 -25.06 -8.60
C VAL A 224 9.03 -24.02 -8.63
N LEU A 225 8.21 -23.96 -7.58
CA LEU A 225 7.12 -22.98 -7.49
C LEU A 225 7.65 -21.55 -7.44
N LEU A 226 8.66 -21.29 -6.61
CA LEU A 226 9.22 -19.95 -6.45
C LEU A 226 9.95 -19.48 -7.72
N VAL A 227 10.86 -20.30 -8.26
CA VAL A 227 11.60 -19.94 -9.48
C VAL A 227 10.66 -19.87 -10.68
N GLY A 228 9.70 -20.79 -10.80
CA GLY A 228 8.73 -20.81 -11.88
C GLY A 228 7.82 -19.59 -11.90
N SER A 229 7.35 -19.14 -10.73
CA SER A 229 6.50 -17.95 -10.61
C SER A 229 7.27 -16.67 -10.93
N ILE A 230 8.48 -16.48 -10.40
CA ILE A 230 9.35 -15.35 -10.72
C ILE A 230 9.68 -15.32 -12.22
N SER A 231 10.06 -16.46 -12.80
CA SER A 231 10.38 -16.55 -14.23
C SER A 231 9.17 -16.22 -15.10
N SER A 232 7.98 -16.67 -14.70
CA SER A 232 6.74 -16.38 -15.44
C SER A 232 6.40 -14.89 -15.37
N LEU A 233 6.51 -14.27 -14.20
CA LEU A 233 6.23 -12.84 -14.00
C LEU A 233 7.16 -11.93 -14.80
N TYR A 234 8.38 -12.37 -15.13
CA TYR A 234 9.30 -11.62 -15.98
C TYR A 234 8.78 -11.40 -17.41
N TYR A 235 8.00 -12.34 -17.97
CA TYR A 235 7.54 -12.28 -19.36
C TYR A 235 6.12 -11.71 -19.54
N VAL A 236 5.36 -11.55 -18.45
CA VAL A 236 3.96 -11.11 -18.50
C VAL A 236 3.87 -9.60 -18.33
N LYS A 237 3.34 -8.89 -19.34
CA LYS A 237 3.32 -7.42 -19.37
C LYS A 237 1.99 -6.76 -18.98
N SER A 238 0.88 -7.50 -18.98
CA SER A 238 -0.45 -6.92 -18.71
C SER A 238 -0.83 -7.05 -17.24
N ALA A 239 -1.38 -5.98 -16.66
CA ALA A 239 -1.78 -5.97 -15.24
C ALA A 239 -2.78 -7.11 -14.88
N PRO A 240 -3.80 -7.43 -15.71
CA PRO A 240 -4.68 -8.57 -15.43
C PRO A 240 -3.95 -9.92 -15.46
N ALA A 241 -2.98 -10.09 -16.36
CA ALA A 241 -2.22 -11.33 -16.47
C ALA A 241 -1.19 -11.48 -15.35
N ILE A 242 -0.59 -10.39 -14.87
CA ILE A 242 0.26 -10.38 -13.67
C ILE A 242 -0.55 -10.84 -12.45
N LEU A 243 -1.73 -10.25 -12.24
CA LEU A 243 -2.63 -10.63 -11.15
C LEU A 243 -3.04 -12.10 -11.25
N GLY A 244 -3.41 -12.56 -12.45
CA GLY A 244 -3.76 -13.96 -12.71
C GLY A 244 -2.61 -14.92 -12.40
N THR A 245 -1.37 -14.54 -12.74
CA THR A 245 -0.16 -15.33 -12.47
C THR A 245 0.11 -15.44 -10.98
N ILE A 246 0.05 -14.32 -10.24
CA ILE A 246 0.22 -14.31 -8.77
C ILE A 246 -0.83 -15.21 -8.10
N CYS A 247 -2.10 -15.05 -8.48
CA CYS A 247 -3.20 -15.88 -7.96
C CYS A 247 -2.98 -17.37 -8.27
N GLY A 248 -2.64 -17.70 -9.52
CA GLY A 248 -2.42 -19.08 -9.95
C GLY A 248 -1.31 -19.79 -9.17
N PHE A 249 -0.14 -19.15 -9.03
CA PHE A 249 0.98 -19.73 -8.29
C PHE A 249 0.75 -19.75 -6.77
N THR A 250 0.02 -18.79 -6.22
CA THR A 250 -0.35 -18.80 -4.78
C THR A 250 -1.32 -19.95 -4.47
N ILE A 251 -2.29 -20.21 -5.35
CA ILE A 251 -3.20 -21.36 -5.23
C ILE A 251 -2.42 -22.67 -5.33
N LEU A 252 -1.51 -22.77 -6.30
CA LEU A 252 -0.69 -23.97 -6.50
C LEU A 252 0.20 -24.25 -5.28
N PHE A 253 0.79 -23.21 -4.69
CA PHE A 253 1.53 -23.31 -3.43
C PHE A 253 0.64 -23.80 -2.27
N ALA A 254 -0.51 -23.17 -2.06
CA ALA A 254 -1.43 -23.55 -0.99
C ALA A 254 -1.89 -25.02 -1.11
N LEU A 255 -2.22 -25.46 -2.32
CA LEU A 255 -2.59 -26.85 -2.61
C LEU A 255 -1.42 -27.81 -2.35
N SER A 256 -0.20 -27.44 -2.76
CA SER A 256 0.97 -28.30 -2.53
C SER A 256 1.25 -28.52 -1.05
N VAL A 257 1.20 -27.47 -0.23
CA VAL A 257 1.43 -27.57 1.22
C VAL A 257 0.29 -28.36 1.87
N GLY A 258 -0.96 -28.10 1.51
CA GLY A 258 -2.12 -28.77 2.09
C GLY A 258 -2.24 -30.26 1.75
N LEU A 259 -1.76 -30.70 0.59
CA LEU A 259 -1.84 -32.10 0.17
C LEU A 259 -0.66 -32.95 0.64
N ILE A 260 0.50 -32.34 0.89
CA ILE A 260 1.77 -33.05 1.09
C ILE A 260 2.23 -32.98 2.55
N THR A 261 1.77 -31.98 3.32
CA THR A 261 2.22 -31.74 4.70
C THR A 261 1.08 -31.82 5.72
N ASN A 262 1.43 -31.86 7.01
CA ASN A 262 0.48 -31.76 8.13
C ASN A 262 0.26 -30.30 8.60
N ALA A 263 0.53 -29.31 7.73
CA ALA A 263 0.39 -27.91 8.09
C ALA A 263 -1.06 -27.58 8.51
N LYS A 264 -1.20 -26.84 9.61
CA LYS A 264 -2.51 -26.36 10.08
C LYS A 264 -3.06 -25.34 9.09
N ARG A 265 -4.39 -25.17 9.06
CA ARG A 265 -5.06 -24.17 8.20
C ARG A 265 -4.45 -22.77 8.33
N ALA A 266 -4.10 -22.36 9.55
CA ALA A 266 -3.46 -21.07 9.82
C ALA A 266 -2.04 -20.98 9.25
N GLU A 267 -1.28 -22.07 9.25
CA GLU A 267 0.07 -22.14 8.69
C GLU A 267 0.05 -22.10 7.16
N ILE A 268 -0.91 -22.79 6.53
CA ILE A 268 -1.15 -22.72 5.08
C ILE A 268 -1.53 -21.29 4.68
N PHE A 269 -2.41 -20.65 5.44
CA PHE A 269 -2.81 -19.25 5.20
C PHE A 269 -1.62 -18.30 5.33
N ALA A 270 -0.87 -18.37 6.43
CA ALA A 270 0.31 -17.53 6.66
C ALA A 270 1.39 -17.76 5.60
N GLY A 271 1.67 -19.01 5.24
CA GLY A 271 2.63 -19.36 4.19
C GLY A 271 2.20 -18.84 2.81
N SER A 272 0.91 -18.94 2.48
CA SER A 272 0.38 -18.44 1.21
C SER A 272 0.42 -16.92 1.14
N ALA A 273 0.12 -16.23 2.25
CA ALA A 273 0.24 -14.79 2.35
C ALA A 273 1.70 -14.32 2.20
N ALA A 274 2.65 -15.01 2.86
CA ALA A 274 4.07 -14.72 2.71
C ALA A 274 4.56 -14.95 1.27
N TYR A 275 4.13 -16.05 0.65
CA TYR A 275 4.46 -16.36 -0.76
C TYR A 275 3.92 -15.30 -1.71
N ALA A 276 2.64 -14.92 -1.57
CA ALA A 276 2.03 -13.84 -2.35
C ALA A 276 2.74 -12.50 -2.14
N ALA A 277 3.11 -12.17 -0.90
CA ALA A 277 3.84 -10.95 -0.59
C ALA A 277 5.21 -10.90 -1.29
N VAL A 278 5.95 -12.01 -1.34
CA VAL A 278 7.22 -12.10 -2.08
C VAL A 278 7.01 -11.83 -3.57
N LEU A 279 5.96 -12.40 -4.18
CA LEU A 279 5.65 -12.14 -5.59
C LEU A 279 5.22 -10.69 -5.85
N VAL A 280 4.43 -10.10 -4.94
CA VAL A 280 4.02 -8.69 -5.04
C VAL A 280 5.21 -7.75 -4.88
N VAL A 281 6.13 -8.03 -3.95
CA VAL A 281 7.38 -7.26 -3.82
C VAL A 281 8.26 -7.41 -5.06
N PHE A 282 8.32 -8.62 -5.64
CA PHE A 282 9.05 -8.84 -6.89
C PHE A 282 8.43 -8.04 -8.05
N VAL A 283 7.10 -7.95 -8.16
CA VAL A 283 6.44 -7.07 -9.14
C VAL A 283 6.63 -5.59 -8.81
N GLY A 284 6.67 -5.23 -7.52
CA GLY A 284 6.90 -3.85 -7.07
C GLY A 284 8.33 -3.35 -7.31
N ASN A 285 9.32 -4.25 -7.31
CA ASN A 285 10.74 -3.94 -7.56
C ASN A 285 11.20 -4.33 -8.98
N GLY A 286 10.49 -5.23 -9.65
CA GLY A 286 10.74 -5.73 -10.99
C GLY A 286 9.97 -4.90 -12.00
N ASP A 287 10.64 -3.89 -12.50
CA ASP A 287 10.31 -2.99 -13.62
C ASP A 287 9.37 -3.57 -14.69
N GLN A 288 8.05 -3.55 -14.47
CA GLN A 288 6.99 -3.48 -15.51
C GLN A 288 5.66 -2.97 -14.93
N SER A 289 5.53 -1.64 -14.82
CA SER A 289 4.35 -0.85 -15.24
C SER A 289 4.35 0.54 -14.59
N GLY A 290 4.92 1.54 -15.28
CA GLY A 290 4.59 2.96 -15.03
C GLY A 290 5.75 3.91 -14.70
N TYR A 291 6.93 3.43 -14.31
CA TYR A 291 8.06 4.27 -13.87
C TYR A 291 9.26 4.27 -14.84
N GLY A 292 9.00 4.15 -16.14
CA GLY A 292 9.98 4.63 -17.13
C GLY A 292 10.32 6.08 -16.82
N PHE A 293 11.57 6.49 -16.99
CA PHE A 293 12.07 7.86 -16.75
C PHE A 293 12.24 8.29 -15.29
N ALA A 294 12.20 7.37 -14.31
CA ALA A 294 12.39 7.71 -12.89
C ALA A 294 13.86 7.70 -12.42
N LYS A 295 14.78 7.19 -13.24
CA LYS A 295 16.18 6.99 -12.85
C LYS A 295 16.91 8.33 -12.80
N ILE A 296 17.26 8.76 -11.60
CA ILE A 296 18.03 9.98 -11.34
C ILE A 296 19.40 9.90 -12.04
N PRO A 297 19.87 10.98 -12.70
CA PRO A 297 21.20 11.02 -13.31
C PRO A 297 22.30 10.71 -12.30
N SER A 298 23.30 9.93 -12.72
CA SER A 298 24.40 9.51 -11.83
C SER A 298 25.24 10.68 -11.27
N GLY A 299 25.22 11.84 -11.93
CA GLY A 299 25.89 13.06 -11.49
C GLY A 299 25.13 13.89 -10.45
N ALA A 300 23.94 13.46 -10.01
CA ALA A 300 23.16 14.18 -9.01
C ALA A 300 23.91 14.26 -7.66
N GLN A 301 24.04 15.47 -7.13
CA GLN A 301 24.70 15.76 -5.85
C GLN A 301 23.80 15.36 -4.67
N VAL A 302 22.49 15.43 -4.87
CA VAL A 302 21.47 15.03 -3.90
C VAL A 302 20.50 14.09 -4.61
N GLN A 303 20.09 13.01 -3.92
CA GLN A 303 19.06 12.12 -4.41
C GLN A 303 17.68 12.72 -4.09
N PRO A 304 16.87 13.09 -5.10
CA PRO A 304 15.51 13.54 -4.89
C PRO A 304 14.67 12.47 -4.20
N THR A 305 13.83 12.89 -3.27
CA THR A 305 12.93 11.97 -2.56
C THR A 305 11.69 11.75 -3.43
N PRO A 306 11.35 10.51 -3.81
CA PRO A 306 10.10 10.24 -4.52
C PRO A 306 8.90 10.80 -3.76
N TYR A 307 8.04 11.51 -4.48
CA TYR A 307 6.84 12.13 -3.95
C TYR A 307 5.61 11.50 -4.59
N ARG A 308 4.55 11.36 -3.82
CA ARG A 308 3.25 10.92 -4.31
C ARG A 308 2.20 11.89 -3.83
N VAL A 309 1.45 12.48 -4.75
CA VAL A 309 0.34 13.36 -4.41
C VAL A 309 -0.71 12.54 -3.68
N SER A 310 -1.03 12.93 -2.45
CA SER A 310 -2.00 12.23 -1.62
C SER A 310 -2.65 13.23 -0.67
N ILE A 311 -3.66 13.94 -1.16
CA ILE A 311 -4.43 14.88 -0.35
C ILE A 311 -5.34 14.10 0.60
N ALA A 312 -5.39 14.46 1.88
CA ALA A 312 -6.24 13.79 2.86
C ALA A 312 -7.74 13.93 2.52
N ASP A 313 -8.52 12.87 2.75
CA ASP A 313 -9.96 12.83 2.41
C ASP A 313 -10.73 14.00 3.05
N ASN A 314 -10.42 14.35 4.29
CA ASN A 314 -11.06 15.46 5.00
C ASN A 314 -10.91 16.81 4.27
N LYS A 315 -9.77 17.09 3.63
CA LYS A 315 -9.57 18.32 2.84
C LYS A 315 -10.38 18.31 1.55
N VAL A 316 -10.49 17.15 0.90
CA VAL A 316 -11.29 16.99 -0.32
C VAL A 316 -12.77 17.14 0.00
N ASP A 317 -13.22 16.53 1.11
CA ASP A 317 -14.60 16.64 1.59
C ASP A 317 -14.93 18.08 2.01
N GLU A 318 -14.01 18.77 2.68
CA GLU A 318 -14.14 20.19 3.02
C GLU A 318 -14.30 21.06 1.77
N LEU A 319 -13.45 20.88 0.74
CA LEU A 319 -13.60 21.57 -0.55
C LEU A 319 -15.01 21.33 -1.14
N LYS A 320 -15.46 20.08 -1.21
CA LYS A 320 -16.79 19.74 -1.73
C LYS A 320 -17.91 20.39 -0.94
N GLN A 321 -17.81 20.43 0.39
CA GLN A 321 -18.78 21.10 1.25
C GLN A 321 -18.81 22.62 1.01
N LEU A 322 -17.64 23.25 0.93
CA LEU A 322 -17.53 24.69 0.69
C LEU A 322 -18.04 25.10 -0.70
N VAL A 323 -17.79 24.29 -1.73
CA VAL A 323 -18.38 24.52 -3.07
C VAL A 323 -19.90 24.40 -3.02
N LYS A 324 -20.45 23.36 -2.37
CA LYS A 324 -21.91 23.17 -2.23
C LYS A 324 -22.58 24.37 -1.53
N LEU A 325 -22.02 24.79 -0.39
CA LEU A 325 -22.55 25.88 0.44
C LEU A 325 -22.29 27.27 -0.17
N GLY A 326 -21.22 27.43 -0.95
CA GLY A 326 -20.83 28.71 -1.55
C GLY A 326 -21.94 29.30 -2.41
N ARG A 327 -22.24 30.59 -2.23
CA ARG A 327 -23.33 31.26 -2.95
C ARG A 327 -22.83 31.88 -4.25
N VAL A 328 -23.52 31.64 -5.36
CA VAL A 328 -23.42 32.48 -6.57
C VAL A 328 -24.35 33.68 -6.36
N GLY A 329 -23.82 34.90 -6.52
CA GLY A 329 -24.59 36.15 -6.35
C GLY A 329 -25.75 36.26 -7.36
N PRO A 330 -26.67 37.23 -7.19
CA PRO A 330 -27.74 37.42 -8.17
C PRO A 330 -27.17 37.83 -9.55
N PRO A 331 -27.88 37.54 -10.66
CA PRO A 331 -27.48 38.04 -11.97
C PRO A 331 -27.52 39.57 -12.01
N THR A 332 -26.50 40.18 -12.60
CA THR A 332 -26.42 41.63 -12.88
C THR A 332 -26.36 41.87 -14.38
N TYR A 333 -26.38 43.14 -14.80
CA TYR A 333 -26.16 43.48 -16.21
C TYR A 333 -24.82 42.92 -16.70
N GLU A 334 -23.73 43.17 -15.95
CA GLU A 334 -22.38 42.73 -16.30
C GLU A 334 -22.29 41.21 -16.40
N SER A 335 -22.83 40.48 -15.42
CA SER A 335 -22.73 39.02 -15.36
C SER A 335 -23.66 38.28 -16.35
N THR A 336 -24.52 39.00 -17.08
CA THR A 336 -25.44 38.44 -18.08
C THR A 336 -25.04 38.81 -19.51
N GLN A 337 -23.93 39.54 -19.70
CA GLN A 337 -23.38 39.77 -21.02
C GLN A 337 -22.86 38.47 -21.63
N LYS A 338 -23.09 38.30 -22.94
CA LYS A 338 -22.63 37.12 -23.70
C LYS A 338 -21.14 37.17 -24.03
N GLU A 339 -20.62 38.38 -24.20
CA GLU A 339 -19.20 38.63 -24.39
C GLU A 339 -18.56 38.76 -23.01
N HIS A 340 -17.41 38.10 -22.79
CA HIS A 340 -16.68 38.06 -21.52
C HIS A 340 -16.04 39.41 -21.12
N ASN A 341 -16.57 40.52 -21.60
CA ASN A 341 -16.01 41.87 -21.52
C ASN A 341 -15.93 42.40 -20.07
N TYR A 342 -16.68 41.81 -19.15
CA TYR A 342 -16.70 42.18 -17.72
C TYR A 342 -16.29 41.03 -16.78
N GLY A 343 -15.66 39.98 -17.32
CA GLY A 343 -15.25 38.79 -16.59
C GLY A 343 -16.19 37.60 -16.81
N VAL A 344 -16.17 36.65 -15.86
CA VAL A 344 -16.98 35.43 -15.95
C VAL A 344 -18.49 35.72 -15.90
N SER A 345 -19.26 35.01 -16.71
CA SER A 345 -20.72 35.13 -16.67
C SER A 345 -21.31 34.41 -15.45
N HIS A 346 -22.47 34.88 -14.99
CA HIS A 346 -23.22 34.20 -13.93
C HIS A 346 -23.58 32.77 -14.35
N GLN A 347 -23.92 32.57 -15.62
CA GLN A 347 -24.24 31.25 -16.16
C GLN A 347 -23.02 30.31 -16.06
N TRP A 348 -21.86 30.75 -16.54
CA TRP A 348 -20.64 29.95 -16.47
C TRP A 348 -20.26 29.58 -15.04
N LEU A 349 -20.30 30.51 -14.09
CA LEU A 349 -19.96 30.22 -12.70
C LEU A 349 -20.98 29.27 -12.04
N THR A 350 -22.26 29.37 -12.42
CA THR A 350 -23.32 28.47 -11.95
C THR A 350 -23.10 27.05 -12.46
N ASP A 351 -22.78 26.91 -13.75
CA ASP A 351 -22.53 25.61 -14.38
C ASP A 351 -21.23 24.99 -13.87
N ALA A 352 -20.17 25.81 -13.72
CA ALA A 352 -18.90 25.39 -13.15
C ALA A 352 -19.04 24.95 -11.69
N LYS A 353 -19.84 25.66 -10.88
CA LYS A 353 -20.19 25.21 -9.52
C LYS A 353 -20.88 23.84 -9.56
N ALA A 354 -21.87 23.65 -10.42
CA ALA A 354 -22.60 22.39 -10.52
C ALA A 354 -21.67 21.23 -10.90
N ALA A 355 -20.80 21.43 -11.89
CA ALA A 355 -19.79 20.46 -12.28
C ALA A 355 -18.78 20.16 -11.16
N TRP A 356 -18.34 21.19 -10.42
CA TRP A 356 -17.36 21.01 -9.34
C TRP A 356 -17.89 20.23 -8.13
N ILE A 357 -19.21 20.22 -7.93
CA ILE A 357 -19.85 19.37 -6.90
C ILE A 357 -19.66 17.88 -7.24
N ASP A 358 -19.71 17.52 -8.51
CA ASP A 358 -19.60 16.15 -9.01
C ASP A 358 -18.16 15.76 -9.40
N PHE A 359 -17.25 16.75 -9.46
CA PHE A 359 -15.85 16.55 -9.80
C PHE A 359 -15.13 15.58 -8.85
N ASP A 360 -14.41 14.62 -9.44
CA ASP A 360 -13.64 13.62 -8.71
C ASP A 360 -12.15 13.99 -8.63
N TRP A 361 -11.76 14.59 -7.51
CA TRP A 361 -10.35 14.85 -7.20
C TRP A 361 -9.50 13.57 -7.23
N ARG A 362 -10.03 12.41 -6.86
CA ARG A 362 -9.24 11.17 -6.84
C ARG A 362 -8.89 10.70 -8.25
N ALA A 363 -9.76 10.94 -9.23
CA ALA A 363 -9.43 10.71 -10.64
C ALA A 363 -8.32 11.65 -11.12
N ALA A 364 -8.39 12.95 -10.80
CA ALA A 364 -7.35 13.92 -11.13
C ALA A 364 -6.02 13.60 -10.42
N GLU A 365 -6.04 13.28 -9.14
CA GLU A 365 -4.88 12.87 -8.34
C GLU A 365 -4.23 11.60 -8.90
N LYS A 366 -5.03 10.64 -9.37
CA LYS A 366 -4.52 9.44 -10.05
C LYS A 366 -3.85 9.78 -11.38
N HIS A 367 -4.42 10.70 -12.16
CA HIS A 367 -3.79 11.17 -13.40
C HIS A 367 -2.47 11.89 -13.12
N ILE A 368 -2.42 12.78 -12.12
CA ILE A 368 -1.20 13.47 -11.69
C ILE A 368 -0.13 12.44 -11.31
N ASN A 369 -0.47 11.48 -10.44
CA ASN A 369 0.44 10.41 -10.03
C ASN A 369 0.79 9.38 -11.13
N SER A 370 0.31 9.54 -12.36
CA SER A 370 0.79 8.75 -13.52
C SER A 370 2.13 9.26 -14.05
N TYR A 371 2.61 10.39 -13.53
CA TYR A 371 3.93 10.95 -13.75
C TYR A 371 4.80 10.74 -12.49
N ASN A 372 6.11 10.77 -12.67
CA ASN A 372 7.03 10.72 -11.55
C ASN A 372 7.08 12.09 -10.87
N HIS A 373 7.05 12.09 -9.54
CA HIS A 373 7.20 13.30 -8.75
C HIS A 373 8.32 13.12 -7.74
N TRP A 374 8.98 14.21 -7.40
CA TRP A 374 10.01 14.24 -6.38
C TRP A 374 9.95 15.53 -5.58
N THR A 375 10.56 15.49 -4.40
CA THR A 375 10.93 16.67 -3.62
C THR A 375 12.43 16.70 -3.37
N VAL A 376 13.01 17.90 -3.38
CA VAL A 376 14.43 18.13 -3.08
C VAL A 376 14.56 19.26 -2.06
N PRO A 377 15.33 19.06 -0.97
CA PRO A 377 15.67 20.13 -0.05
C PRO A 377 16.74 21.04 -0.68
N ILE A 378 16.44 22.33 -0.78
CA ILE A 378 17.29 23.38 -1.30
C ILE A 378 17.65 24.32 -0.14
N LYS A 379 18.95 24.48 0.11
CA LYS A 379 19.45 25.51 1.02
C LYS A 379 19.55 26.84 0.29
N ASP A 380 18.95 27.88 0.83
CA ASP A 380 18.97 29.22 0.26
C ASP A 380 19.23 30.28 1.35
N GLU A 381 19.77 31.44 0.97
CA GLU A 381 19.98 32.55 1.91
C GLU A 381 18.66 33.09 2.50
N LYS A 382 17.52 32.86 1.83
CA LYS A 382 16.20 33.25 2.31
C LYS A 382 15.57 32.20 3.23
N GLY A 383 16.10 30.99 3.31
CA GLY A 383 15.59 29.89 4.11
C GLY A 383 15.83 28.55 3.42
N ASP A 384 15.59 27.45 4.12
CA ASP A 384 15.61 26.12 3.51
C ASP A 384 14.23 25.85 2.89
N PHE A 385 14.20 25.31 1.67
CA PHE A 385 12.98 25.04 0.91
C PHE A 385 12.94 23.59 0.45
N THR A 386 11.79 22.94 0.60
CA THR A 386 11.46 21.69 -0.09
C THR A 386 10.80 22.03 -1.41
N ILE A 387 11.46 21.71 -2.52
CA ILE A 387 10.95 22.00 -3.86
C ILE A 387 10.42 20.73 -4.50
N HIS A 388 9.15 20.76 -4.86
CA HIS A 388 8.50 19.73 -5.65
C HIS A 388 8.80 19.91 -7.14
N PHE A 389 9.01 18.81 -7.86
CA PHE A 389 9.01 18.80 -9.31
C PHE A 389 8.49 17.47 -9.87
N THR A 390 7.96 17.52 -11.10
CA THR A 390 7.71 16.35 -11.94
C THR A 390 8.64 16.38 -13.15
N GLY A 391 8.77 15.27 -13.87
CA GLY A 391 9.67 15.24 -15.01
C GLY A 391 9.94 13.86 -15.59
N LEU A 392 10.83 13.83 -16.56
CA LEU A 392 11.31 12.63 -17.25
C LEU A 392 12.84 12.65 -17.29
N PHE A 393 13.48 11.67 -16.68
CA PHE A 393 14.91 11.46 -16.82
C PHE A 393 15.23 10.51 -17.97
N SER A 394 16.07 10.95 -18.90
CA SER A 394 16.69 10.10 -19.90
C SER A 394 17.77 9.19 -19.27
N SER A 395 18.04 8.07 -19.93
CA SER A 395 19.19 7.20 -19.69
C SER A 395 20.37 7.53 -20.62
N LYS A 396 20.21 8.47 -21.56
CA LYS A 396 21.30 8.91 -22.45
C LYS A 396 22.32 9.77 -21.68
N PRO A 397 23.63 9.48 -21.80
CA PRO A 397 24.67 10.30 -21.17
C PRO A 397 24.72 11.74 -21.68
N ASP A 398 24.30 11.97 -22.92
CA ASP A 398 24.32 13.27 -23.62
C ASP A 398 22.94 13.93 -23.72
N ALA A 399 21.95 13.47 -22.94
CA ALA A 399 20.65 14.10 -22.90
C ALA A 399 20.75 15.54 -22.38
N VAL A 400 20.14 16.48 -23.10
CA VAL A 400 20.16 17.90 -22.74
C VAL A 400 19.25 18.15 -21.54
N PRO A 401 19.75 18.69 -20.42
CA PRO A 401 18.90 19.03 -19.28
C PRO A 401 18.07 20.29 -19.57
N VAL A 402 16.78 20.22 -19.26
CA VAL A 402 15.81 21.27 -19.53
C VAL A 402 14.96 21.50 -18.29
N VAL A 403 14.81 22.77 -17.90
CA VAL A 403 13.82 23.19 -16.91
C VAL A 403 12.68 23.93 -17.61
N MET A 404 11.45 23.47 -17.42
CA MET A 404 10.23 24.10 -17.97
C MET A 404 9.48 24.80 -16.85
N LEU A 405 9.33 26.11 -16.97
CA LEU A 405 8.88 26.99 -15.88
C LEU A 405 7.49 27.54 -16.17
N HIS A 406 6.55 27.18 -15.29
CA HIS A 406 5.17 27.64 -15.31
C HIS A 406 5.03 29.09 -14.80
N GLY A 407 3.80 29.61 -14.89
CA GLY A 407 3.44 30.94 -14.40
C GLY A 407 2.31 30.97 -13.38
N TRP A 408 1.63 32.11 -13.28
CA TRP A 408 0.34 32.27 -12.62
C TRP A 408 -0.74 32.54 -13.67
N PRO A 409 -1.94 31.94 -13.58
CA PRO A 409 -2.43 31.05 -12.51
C PRO A 409 -2.18 29.57 -12.78
N GLY A 410 -1.12 29.25 -13.51
CA GLY A 410 -0.79 27.89 -13.86
C GLY A 410 0.09 27.17 -12.83
N SER A 411 0.59 25.99 -13.20
CA SER A 411 1.38 25.13 -12.33
C SER A 411 2.12 24.08 -13.16
N PHE A 412 2.78 23.12 -12.52
CA PHE A 412 3.35 21.96 -13.23
C PHE A 412 2.32 21.20 -14.09
N LEU A 413 1.02 21.35 -13.82
CA LEU A 413 -0.06 20.74 -14.61
C LEU A 413 -0.02 21.16 -16.09
N GLU A 414 0.41 22.39 -16.39
CA GLU A 414 0.47 22.91 -17.77
C GLU A 414 1.35 22.06 -18.68
N PHE A 415 2.38 21.43 -18.13
CA PHE A 415 3.36 20.67 -18.88
C PHE A 415 3.04 19.17 -18.95
N LEU A 416 1.99 18.67 -18.27
CA LEU A 416 1.68 17.24 -18.30
C LEU A 416 1.37 16.73 -19.71
N LYS A 417 0.71 17.55 -20.56
CA LYS A 417 0.48 17.20 -21.97
C LYS A 417 1.79 17.03 -22.74
N ILE A 418 2.76 17.93 -22.54
CA ILE A 418 4.12 17.81 -23.11
C ILE A 418 4.82 16.55 -22.60
N LEU A 419 4.73 16.25 -21.30
CA LEU A 419 5.30 15.02 -20.73
C LEU A 419 4.63 13.76 -21.31
N SER A 420 3.32 13.78 -21.55
CA SER A 420 2.60 12.66 -22.21
C SER A 420 3.15 12.41 -23.60
N ILE A 421 3.27 13.46 -24.42
CA ILE A 421 3.82 13.37 -25.78
C ILE A 421 5.24 12.79 -25.77
N LEU A 422 6.09 13.24 -24.84
CA LEU A 422 7.45 12.71 -24.71
C LEU A 422 7.49 11.24 -24.29
N LYS A 423 6.62 10.83 -23.33
CA LYS A 423 6.48 9.43 -22.92
C LYS A 423 5.96 8.54 -24.05
N GLU A 424 5.12 9.06 -24.94
CA GLU A 424 4.60 8.34 -26.09
C GLU A 424 5.63 8.21 -27.23
N ARG A 425 6.45 9.25 -27.44
CA ARG A 425 7.46 9.30 -28.52
C ARG A 425 8.77 8.59 -28.19
N TYR A 426 9.12 8.51 -26.92
CA TYR A 426 10.45 8.06 -26.49
C TYR A 426 10.37 6.98 -25.41
N THR A 427 11.47 6.25 -25.28
CA THR A 427 11.83 5.44 -24.12
C THR A 427 12.91 6.16 -23.31
N PRO A 428 13.22 5.76 -22.07
CA PRO A 428 14.31 6.36 -21.31
C PRO A 428 15.65 6.38 -22.08
N GLU A 429 15.93 5.35 -22.88
CA GLU A 429 17.17 5.21 -23.66
C GLU A 429 17.22 6.08 -24.91
N THR A 430 16.07 6.57 -25.38
CA THR A 430 15.95 7.32 -26.65
C THR A 430 15.62 8.79 -26.45
N LEU A 431 15.04 9.16 -25.29
CA LEU A 431 14.69 10.53 -24.95
C LEU A 431 15.94 11.45 -24.99
N PRO A 432 15.95 12.50 -25.83
CA PRO A 432 17.11 13.39 -25.97
C PRO A 432 17.25 14.41 -24.83
N TYR A 433 16.32 14.42 -23.86
CA TYR A 433 16.25 15.44 -22.81
C TYR A 433 16.17 14.83 -21.41
N HIS A 434 16.71 15.52 -20.41
CA HIS A 434 16.18 15.41 -19.05
C HIS A 434 15.20 16.56 -18.85
N VAL A 435 13.92 16.27 -18.64
CA VAL A 435 12.88 17.31 -18.51
C VAL A 435 12.48 17.46 -17.06
N ILE A 436 12.67 18.66 -16.51
CA ILE A 436 12.35 19.02 -15.12
C ILE A 436 11.28 20.10 -15.12
N VAL A 437 10.17 19.85 -14.45
CA VAL A 437 9.04 20.78 -14.31
C VAL A 437 8.83 21.05 -12.81
N PRO A 438 9.54 22.04 -12.24
CA PRO A 438 9.39 22.39 -10.84
C PRO A 438 8.06 23.09 -10.59
N SER A 439 7.46 22.84 -9.44
CA SER A 439 6.54 23.79 -8.84
C SER A 439 7.36 24.93 -8.25
N LEU A 440 7.13 26.16 -8.70
CA LEU A 440 7.81 27.33 -8.15
C LEU A 440 7.53 27.46 -6.64
N PRO A 441 8.42 28.07 -5.84
CA PRO A 441 8.16 28.33 -4.42
C PRO A 441 6.81 29.04 -4.24
N GLY A 442 5.97 28.54 -3.33
CA GLY A 442 4.59 29.03 -3.13
C GLY A 442 3.54 28.48 -4.10
N TYR A 443 3.87 27.47 -4.90
CA TYR A 443 2.92 26.80 -5.78
C TYR A 443 2.85 25.31 -5.48
N ALA A 444 1.63 24.77 -5.50
CA ALA A 444 1.30 23.37 -5.34
C ALA A 444 2.01 22.72 -4.13
N PHE A 445 2.95 21.80 -4.38
CA PHE A 445 3.60 21.01 -3.34
C PHE A 445 4.99 21.52 -2.94
N SER A 446 5.43 22.65 -3.49
CA SER A 446 6.67 23.33 -3.06
C SER A 446 6.42 24.18 -1.83
N ASP A 447 7.45 24.33 -1.00
CA ASP A 447 7.38 25.17 0.20
C ASP A 447 7.02 26.61 -0.14
N LYS A 448 6.30 27.23 0.80
CA LYS A 448 5.82 28.61 0.72
C LYS A 448 6.99 29.58 0.92
N PRO A 449 6.95 30.79 0.33
CA PRO A 449 7.93 31.84 0.63
C PRO A 449 8.00 32.13 2.15
N PRO A 450 9.14 32.64 2.65
CA PRO A 450 9.32 32.90 4.08
C PRO A 450 8.30 33.90 4.63
N LEU A 451 7.93 33.74 5.90
CA LEU A 451 6.99 34.63 6.59
C LEU A 451 7.65 35.92 7.13
N ASP A 452 8.96 35.90 7.31
CA ASP A 452 9.73 36.91 8.05
C ASP A 452 10.55 37.84 7.15
N LYS A 453 10.58 37.61 5.83
CA LYS A 453 11.37 38.42 4.88
C LYS A 453 10.77 38.42 3.48
N ASP A 454 11.14 39.44 2.70
CA ASP A 454 10.72 39.58 1.32
C ASP A 454 11.40 38.55 0.38
N PHE A 455 10.67 38.21 -0.69
CA PHE A 455 10.96 37.13 -1.63
C PHE A 455 10.47 37.51 -3.03
N GLY A 456 11.29 37.29 -4.07
CA GLY A 456 10.97 37.70 -5.44
C GLY A 456 11.56 36.79 -6.53
N ILE A 457 11.46 37.22 -7.79
CA ILE A 457 11.89 36.42 -8.96
C ILE A 457 13.37 36.02 -8.89
N ARG A 458 14.24 36.87 -8.33
CA ARG A 458 15.66 36.56 -8.17
C ARG A 458 15.90 35.41 -7.20
N ASP A 459 15.15 35.37 -6.11
CA ASP A 459 15.23 34.29 -5.12
C ASP A 459 14.70 32.99 -5.72
N VAL A 460 13.57 33.05 -6.43
CA VAL A 460 13.03 31.90 -7.19
C VAL A 460 14.06 31.39 -8.20
N SER A 461 14.70 32.28 -8.95
CA SER A 461 15.72 31.92 -9.94
C SER A 461 16.93 31.24 -9.29
N ARG A 462 17.36 31.70 -8.12
CA ARG A 462 18.45 31.08 -7.36
C ARG A 462 18.10 29.66 -6.92
N ILE A 463 16.89 29.46 -6.40
CA ILE A 463 16.38 28.16 -5.97
C ILE A 463 16.25 27.20 -7.17
N VAL A 464 15.70 27.67 -8.30
CA VAL A 464 15.57 26.85 -9.52
C VAL A 464 16.95 26.48 -10.09
N ASN A 465 17.92 27.40 -10.11
CA ASN A 465 19.30 27.07 -10.49
C ASN A 465 19.90 26.02 -9.55
N SER A 466 19.74 26.20 -8.23
CA SER A 466 20.23 25.24 -7.24
C SER A 466 19.59 23.86 -7.43
N LEU A 467 18.29 23.78 -7.76
CA LEU A 467 17.63 22.51 -8.08
C LEU A 467 18.35 21.82 -9.26
N MET A 468 18.57 22.53 -10.36
CA MET A 468 19.23 21.96 -11.54
C MET A 468 20.67 21.52 -11.25
N VAL A 469 21.44 22.34 -10.51
CA VAL A 469 22.82 22.01 -10.11
C VAL A 469 22.85 20.77 -9.21
N GLN A 470 21.96 20.68 -8.21
CA GLN A 470 21.91 19.54 -7.30
C GLN A 470 21.45 18.24 -7.99
N LEU A 471 20.65 18.34 -9.04
CA LEU A 471 20.29 17.21 -9.91
C LEU A 471 21.44 16.76 -10.84
N GLY A 472 22.60 17.42 -10.78
CA GLY A 472 23.80 17.07 -11.54
C GLY A 472 23.95 17.86 -12.84
N PHE A 473 23.14 18.88 -13.08
CA PHE A 473 23.14 19.67 -14.31
C PHE A 473 23.97 20.95 -14.24
N GLY A 474 24.96 21.00 -13.33
CA GLY A 474 25.87 22.14 -13.21
C GLY A 474 26.76 22.35 -14.44
N GLY A 475 26.99 21.31 -15.25
CA GLY A 475 27.68 21.39 -16.54
C GLY A 475 26.89 22.19 -17.59
N GLY A 476 25.57 22.24 -17.46
CA GLY A 476 24.71 23.11 -18.25
C GLY A 476 23.27 22.63 -18.38
N TYR A 477 22.33 23.56 -18.48
CA TYR A 477 20.92 23.28 -18.78
C TYR A 477 20.28 24.42 -19.59
N ILE A 478 19.11 24.16 -20.17
CA ILE A 478 18.30 25.14 -20.90
C ILE A 478 17.03 25.46 -20.11
N ALA A 479 16.64 26.74 -20.06
CA ALA A 479 15.39 27.16 -19.43
C ALA A 479 14.32 27.45 -20.48
N GLN A 480 13.13 26.85 -20.34
CA GLN A 480 11.93 27.22 -21.09
C GLN A 480 10.93 27.88 -20.14
N GLY A 481 10.26 28.95 -20.55
CA GLY A 481 9.20 29.52 -19.72
C GLY A 481 8.30 30.54 -20.40
N GLY A 482 7.02 30.52 -19.99
CA GLY A 482 5.99 31.52 -20.27
C GLY A 482 5.66 32.33 -19.00
N ASP A 483 4.82 33.37 -19.12
CA ASP A 483 4.35 34.18 -17.97
C ASP A 483 5.47 34.56 -16.97
N ILE A 484 5.31 34.35 -15.65
CA ILE A 484 6.30 34.53 -14.60
C ILE A 484 7.54 33.65 -14.86
N GLY A 485 7.34 32.42 -15.33
CA GLY A 485 8.40 31.50 -15.75
C GLY A 485 9.34 32.11 -16.78
N SER A 486 8.84 32.95 -17.70
CA SER A 486 9.69 33.64 -18.69
C SER A 486 10.63 34.66 -18.05
N ARG A 487 10.21 35.32 -16.97
CA ARG A 487 11.04 36.26 -16.20
C ARG A 487 12.12 35.49 -15.43
N ILE A 488 11.77 34.33 -14.88
CA ILE A 488 12.72 33.44 -14.19
C ILE A 488 13.74 32.90 -15.20
N SER A 489 13.30 32.34 -16.33
CA SER A 489 14.16 31.87 -17.43
C SER A 489 15.14 32.93 -17.91
N ARG A 490 14.68 34.19 -17.99
CA ARG A 490 15.52 35.33 -18.35
C ARG A 490 16.59 35.63 -17.30
N VAL A 491 16.22 35.68 -16.02
CA VAL A 491 17.21 35.88 -14.93
C VAL A 491 18.20 34.72 -14.88
N LEU A 492 17.73 33.48 -15.07
CA LEU A 492 18.58 32.28 -15.16
C LEU A 492 19.63 32.44 -16.26
N ALA A 493 19.20 32.67 -17.50
CA ALA A 493 20.10 32.78 -18.64
C ALA A 493 21.04 33.99 -18.55
N ALA A 494 20.59 35.11 -17.97
CA ALA A 494 21.42 36.31 -17.82
C ALA A 494 22.44 36.21 -16.67
N SER A 495 22.15 35.46 -15.60
CA SER A 495 22.94 35.56 -14.34
C SER A 495 23.72 34.31 -13.95
N TYR A 496 23.31 33.13 -14.43
CA TYR A 496 23.87 31.85 -13.98
C TYR A 496 24.58 31.16 -15.12
N ASP A 497 25.86 30.85 -14.94
CA ASP A 497 26.69 30.23 -15.98
C ASP A 497 26.20 28.84 -16.37
N GLU A 498 25.52 28.14 -15.46
CA GLU A 498 24.92 26.83 -15.66
C GLU A 498 23.74 26.89 -16.63
N CYS A 499 22.96 27.97 -16.65
CA CYS A 499 21.91 28.16 -17.66
C CYS A 499 22.54 28.59 -18.99
N LYS A 500 22.54 27.72 -20.00
CA LYS A 500 23.24 27.94 -21.28
C LYS A 500 22.41 28.63 -22.33
N ALA A 501 21.08 28.53 -22.25
CA ALA A 501 20.15 29.13 -23.21
C ALA A 501 18.76 29.30 -22.58
N ALA A 502 17.94 30.17 -23.17
CA ALA A 502 16.54 30.34 -22.80
C ALA A 502 15.62 30.28 -24.01
N HIS A 503 14.47 29.62 -23.87
CA HIS A 503 13.38 29.63 -24.83
C HIS A 503 12.12 30.20 -24.20
N LEU A 504 11.61 31.32 -24.71
CA LEU A 504 10.47 32.02 -24.13
C LEU A 504 9.26 31.93 -25.04
N ASN A 505 8.06 31.84 -24.47
CA ASN A 505 6.81 32.07 -25.19
C ASN A 505 6.04 33.30 -24.69
N PHE A 506 6.68 34.10 -23.83
CA PHE A 506 6.13 35.35 -23.30
C PHE A 506 7.24 36.39 -23.11
N CYS A 507 7.01 37.61 -23.58
CA CYS A 507 7.95 38.72 -23.43
C CYS A 507 7.20 40.04 -23.28
N LEU A 508 6.95 40.49 -22.04
CA LEU A 508 6.22 41.73 -21.79
C LEU A 508 7.18 42.92 -21.79
N MET A 509 7.08 43.80 -22.78
CA MET A 509 7.89 45.01 -22.88
C MET A 509 7.16 46.14 -23.61
N ALA A 510 7.59 47.36 -23.36
CA ALA A 510 7.17 48.52 -24.15
C ALA A 510 7.92 48.58 -25.50
N GLU A 511 7.49 49.49 -26.38
CA GLU A 511 8.18 49.76 -27.64
C GLU A 511 9.63 50.20 -27.36
N PRO A 512 10.64 49.43 -27.80
CA PRO A 512 12.01 49.83 -27.57
C PRO A 512 12.40 50.90 -28.59
N ALA A 513 13.03 51.98 -28.13
CA ALA A 513 13.55 53.05 -29.00
C ALA A 513 14.57 52.56 -30.06
N THR A 514 15.07 51.34 -29.90
CA THR A 514 16.03 50.68 -30.79
C THR A 514 15.39 49.64 -31.71
N ALA A 515 14.05 49.50 -31.71
CA ALA A 515 13.34 48.62 -32.64
C ALA A 515 13.68 49.00 -34.08
N GLN A 516 14.02 48.00 -34.88
CA GLN A 516 14.26 48.13 -36.32
C GLN A 516 13.58 46.97 -37.04
N GLY A 517 13.02 47.23 -38.22
CA GLY A 517 12.30 46.24 -39.03
C GLY A 517 10.81 46.53 -39.12
N GLU A 518 10.18 45.94 -40.13
CA GLU A 518 8.73 46.05 -40.33
C GLU A 518 7.98 45.17 -39.35
N VAL A 519 6.85 45.67 -38.84
CA VAL A 519 5.90 44.93 -38.02
C VAL A 519 4.82 44.39 -38.96
N SER A 520 4.67 43.08 -39.02
CA SER A 520 3.66 42.40 -39.86
C SER A 520 2.24 42.74 -39.42
N ASP A 521 1.25 42.47 -40.27
CA ASP A 521 -0.16 42.69 -39.91
C ASP A 521 -0.64 41.80 -38.76
N ALA A 522 -0.08 40.59 -38.63
CA ALA A 522 -0.32 39.72 -37.48
C ALA A 522 0.26 40.32 -36.18
N GLU A 523 1.49 40.83 -36.23
CA GLU A 523 2.11 41.49 -35.07
C GLU A 523 1.42 42.81 -34.71
N LYS A 524 0.86 43.56 -35.69
CA LYS A 524 0.02 44.75 -35.40
C LYS A 524 -1.22 44.38 -34.60
N LYS A 525 -1.93 43.30 -35.00
CA LYS A 525 -3.07 42.77 -34.22
C LYS A 525 -2.64 42.31 -32.84
N GLY A 526 -1.45 41.70 -32.74
CA GLY A 526 -0.83 41.36 -31.46
C GLY A 526 -0.62 42.59 -30.57
N LEU A 527 -0.08 43.68 -31.11
CA LEU A 527 0.09 44.95 -30.39
C LEU A 527 -1.24 45.59 -29.99
N GLU A 528 -2.29 45.48 -30.82
CA GLU A 528 -3.65 45.91 -30.45
C GLU A 528 -4.17 45.12 -29.25
N ARG A 529 -4.04 43.79 -29.27
CA ARG A 529 -4.37 42.94 -28.12
C ARG A 529 -3.58 43.29 -26.87
N ALA A 530 -2.27 43.55 -27.00
CA ALA A 530 -1.41 43.96 -25.89
C ALA A 530 -1.88 45.28 -25.26
N LYS A 531 -2.31 46.25 -26.09
CA LYS A 531 -2.87 47.53 -25.62
C LYS A 531 -4.22 47.33 -24.91
N ASP A 532 -5.08 46.47 -25.45
CA ASP A 532 -6.36 46.14 -24.81
C ASP A 532 -6.15 45.43 -23.47
N PHE A 533 -5.18 44.52 -23.38
CA PHE A 533 -4.81 43.87 -22.13
C PHE A 533 -4.26 44.88 -21.11
N ASP A 534 -3.36 45.79 -21.50
CA ASP A 534 -2.85 46.82 -20.58
C ASP A 534 -3.98 47.69 -20.00
N LYS A 535 -4.93 48.09 -20.86
CA LYS A 535 -6.06 48.95 -20.50
C LYS A 535 -7.13 48.25 -19.66
N LEU A 536 -7.50 47.02 -20.00
CA LEU A 536 -8.69 46.33 -19.44
C LEU A 536 -8.34 45.08 -18.63
N GLY A 537 -7.25 44.40 -18.97
CA GLY A 537 -6.88 43.09 -18.44
C GLY A 537 -5.92 43.09 -17.23
N THR A 538 -5.37 44.23 -16.82
CA THR A 538 -4.31 44.30 -15.79
C THR A 538 -4.78 44.55 -14.36
N ALA A 539 -6.10 44.71 -14.12
CA ALA A 539 -6.62 44.99 -12.78
C ALA A 539 -6.25 43.90 -11.75
N TYR A 540 -6.25 42.63 -12.16
CA TYR A 540 -5.84 41.52 -11.29
C TYR A 540 -4.37 41.66 -10.86
N ALA A 541 -3.48 42.00 -11.79
CA ALA A 541 -2.05 42.14 -11.55
C ALA A 541 -1.76 43.33 -10.63
N LEU A 542 -2.51 44.44 -10.79
CA LEU A 542 -2.43 45.58 -9.88
C LEU A 542 -2.90 45.20 -8.47
N MET A 543 -3.96 44.39 -8.36
CA MET A 543 -4.46 43.90 -7.08
C MET A 543 -3.44 43.00 -6.37
N HIS A 544 -2.84 42.06 -7.11
CA HIS A 544 -1.77 41.19 -6.63
C HIS A 544 -0.53 41.97 -6.20
N ALA A 545 -0.15 43.01 -6.97
CA ALA A 545 1.03 43.80 -6.68
C ALA A 545 0.86 44.71 -5.47
N THR A 546 -0.34 45.28 -5.26
CA THR A 546 -0.55 46.35 -4.27
C THR A 546 -1.19 45.89 -2.97
N ARG A 547 -2.08 44.89 -2.97
CA ARG A 547 -2.63 44.29 -1.73
C ARG A 547 -2.68 42.76 -1.83
N PRO A 548 -1.53 42.08 -2.00
CA PRO A 548 -1.47 40.62 -2.09
C PRO A 548 -2.07 39.93 -0.85
N SER A 549 -1.86 40.50 0.35
CA SER A 549 -2.45 39.97 1.59
C SER A 549 -4.00 40.03 1.56
N THR A 550 -4.58 41.17 1.16
CA THR A 550 -6.03 41.35 1.12
C THR A 550 -6.69 40.39 0.14
N ILE A 551 -6.22 40.36 -1.11
CA ILE A 551 -6.80 39.46 -2.12
C ILE A 551 -6.53 37.99 -1.78
N GLY A 552 -5.37 37.69 -1.19
CA GLY A 552 -5.03 36.36 -0.67
C GLY A 552 -6.06 35.84 0.32
N LEU A 553 -6.41 36.66 1.33
CA LEU A 553 -7.41 36.31 2.33
C LEU A 553 -8.82 36.18 1.73
N ILE A 554 -9.20 37.04 0.78
CA ILE A 554 -10.50 36.99 0.11
C ILE A 554 -10.66 35.69 -0.69
N LEU A 555 -9.67 35.33 -1.52
CA LEU A 555 -9.80 34.12 -2.34
C LEU A 555 -9.61 32.83 -1.53
N SER A 556 -8.95 32.90 -0.38
CA SER A 556 -8.86 31.77 0.56
C SER A 556 -10.15 31.54 1.34
N SER A 557 -11.11 32.47 1.33
CA SER A 557 -12.36 32.33 2.09
C SER A 557 -13.44 31.54 1.36
N SER A 558 -13.31 31.33 0.04
CA SER A 558 -14.31 30.62 -0.77
C SER A 558 -13.69 30.03 -2.05
N PRO A 559 -13.87 28.72 -2.32
CA PRO A 559 -13.39 28.12 -3.56
C PRO A 559 -14.10 28.71 -4.79
N LEU A 560 -15.34 29.18 -4.66
CA LEU A 560 -16.04 29.86 -5.76
C LEU A 560 -15.48 31.26 -6.02
N ALA A 561 -14.97 31.96 -5.00
CA ALA A 561 -14.28 33.23 -5.21
C ALA A 561 -12.96 33.01 -5.95
N LEU A 562 -12.20 31.97 -5.57
CA LEU A 562 -10.99 31.55 -6.28
C LEU A 562 -11.30 31.18 -7.74
N LEU A 563 -12.31 30.34 -7.98
CA LEU A 563 -12.72 29.93 -9.33
C LEU A 563 -13.20 31.10 -10.18
N ALA A 564 -13.95 32.06 -9.63
CA ALA A 564 -14.36 33.24 -10.38
C ALA A 564 -13.14 34.09 -10.79
N TRP A 565 -12.23 34.35 -9.85
CA TRP A 565 -11.05 35.18 -10.09
C TRP A 565 -10.05 34.57 -11.07
N VAL A 566 -9.81 33.27 -10.93
CA VAL A 566 -8.78 32.56 -11.70
C VAL A 566 -9.36 31.91 -12.95
N GLY A 567 -10.57 31.37 -12.88
CA GLY A 567 -11.27 30.79 -14.04
C GLY A 567 -11.47 31.82 -15.15
N GLU A 568 -11.71 33.09 -14.82
CA GLU A 568 -11.74 34.19 -15.80
C GLU A 568 -10.49 34.20 -16.70
N LYS A 569 -9.32 33.89 -16.13
CA LYS A 569 -8.04 33.94 -16.84
C LYS A 569 -7.90 32.74 -17.77
N PHE A 570 -8.32 31.56 -17.35
CA PHE A 570 -8.37 30.38 -18.22
C PHE A 570 -9.24 30.60 -19.47
N LEU A 571 -10.38 31.30 -19.32
CA LEU A 571 -11.26 31.62 -20.45
C LEU A 571 -10.67 32.75 -21.32
N SER A 572 -10.25 33.85 -20.69
CA SER A 572 -9.91 35.07 -21.43
C SER A 572 -8.52 35.06 -22.06
N TRP A 573 -7.61 34.21 -21.57
CA TRP A 573 -6.21 34.18 -21.99
C TRP A 573 -5.89 33.07 -22.99
N SER A 574 -6.81 32.13 -23.17
CA SER A 574 -6.68 31.04 -24.16
C SER A 574 -7.23 31.48 -25.52
N ASP A 575 -6.78 30.82 -26.58
CA ASP A 575 -7.38 30.91 -27.92
C ASP A 575 -8.76 30.23 -27.94
N GLU A 576 -8.82 29.01 -27.38
CA GLU A 576 -10.05 28.25 -27.18
C GLU A 576 -10.22 27.95 -25.69
N ASP A 577 -11.47 28.03 -25.19
CA ASP A 577 -11.77 27.75 -23.79
C ASP A 577 -11.29 26.32 -23.42
N PRO A 578 -10.45 26.17 -22.38
CA PRO A 578 -9.99 24.86 -21.97
C PRO A 578 -11.17 24.05 -21.41
N PRO A 579 -11.12 22.70 -21.50
CA PRO A 579 -12.15 21.87 -20.90
C PRO A 579 -12.36 22.21 -19.43
N LEU A 580 -13.62 22.30 -19.00
CA LEU A 580 -13.96 22.69 -17.63
C LEU A 580 -13.27 21.81 -16.58
N ASP A 581 -13.12 20.51 -16.86
CA ASP A 581 -12.39 19.58 -15.97
C ASP A 581 -10.92 19.96 -15.76
N GLU A 582 -10.25 20.55 -16.76
CA GLU A 582 -8.87 21.05 -16.62
C GLU A 582 -8.83 22.28 -15.70
N ILE A 583 -9.79 23.20 -15.86
CA ILE A 583 -9.94 24.37 -14.97
C ILE A 583 -10.22 23.91 -13.54
N LEU A 584 -11.18 23.00 -13.33
CA LEU A 584 -11.54 22.48 -12.02
C LEU A 584 -10.41 21.68 -11.37
N THR A 585 -9.61 20.96 -12.16
CA THR A 585 -8.39 20.29 -11.68
C THR A 585 -7.38 21.30 -11.16
N SER A 586 -7.11 22.35 -11.92
CA SER A 586 -6.21 23.44 -11.49
C SER A 586 -6.75 24.15 -10.25
N MET A 587 -8.05 24.44 -10.19
CA MET A 587 -8.65 25.17 -9.06
C MET A 587 -8.66 24.33 -7.79
N SER A 588 -8.94 23.03 -7.92
CA SER A 588 -8.85 22.07 -6.82
C SER A 588 -7.41 21.98 -6.31
N LEU A 589 -6.42 21.89 -7.21
CA LEU A 589 -5.00 21.88 -6.82
C LEU A 589 -4.65 23.15 -6.04
N TYR A 590 -5.00 24.33 -6.57
CA TYR A 590 -4.73 25.62 -5.93
C TYR A 590 -5.37 25.72 -4.54
N TRP A 591 -6.62 25.29 -4.40
CA TRP A 591 -7.35 25.29 -3.13
C TRP A 591 -6.71 24.34 -2.11
N LEU A 592 -6.48 23.08 -2.49
CA LEU A 592 -6.00 22.03 -1.58
C LEU A 592 -4.56 22.25 -1.08
N THR A 593 -3.83 23.17 -1.73
CA THR A 593 -2.43 23.52 -1.44
C THR A 593 -2.22 24.96 -0.95
N ASP A 594 -3.29 25.75 -0.79
CA ASP A 594 -3.21 27.19 -0.47
C ASP A 594 -2.30 27.99 -1.43
N SER A 595 -2.29 27.62 -2.72
CA SER A 595 -1.33 28.19 -3.68
C SER A 595 -1.59 29.67 -3.95
N PHE A 596 -2.86 30.13 -3.98
CA PHE A 596 -3.15 31.51 -4.37
C PHE A 596 -2.46 32.57 -3.50
N PRO A 597 -2.64 32.60 -2.16
CA PRO A 597 -2.02 33.63 -1.33
C PRO A 597 -0.49 33.57 -1.32
N THR A 598 0.09 32.42 -1.70
CA THR A 598 1.53 32.15 -1.63
C THR A 598 2.24 32.27 -2.98
N SER A 599 1.50 32.46 -4.07
CA SER A 599 2.03 32.56 -5.45
C SER A 599 2.07 33.97 -6.04
N VAL A 600 1.30 34.91 -5.48
CA VAL A 600 1.15 36.27 -6.07
C VAL A 600 2.28 37.24 -5.71
N PHE A 601 3.30 36.78 -4.98
CA PHE A 601 4.39 37.64 -4.55
C PHE A 601 5.21 38.29 -5.68
N PRO A 602 5.42 37.68 -6.88
CA PRO A 602 6.20 38.31 -7.93
C PRO A 602 5.60 39.62 -8.46
N TYR A 603 4.29 39.80 -8.33
CA TYR A 603 3.58 40.95 -8.90
C TYR A 603 4.01 42.29 -8.27
N ARG A 604 4.36 42.32 -6.97
CA ARG A 604 4.78 43.57 -6.30
C ARG A 604 6.07 44.15 -6.87
N GLN A 605 6.89 43.31 -7.52
CA GLN A 605 8.14 43.76 -8.16
C GLN A 605 7.89 44.71 -9.34
N ARG A 606 6.64 44.85 -9.81
CA ARG A 606 6.24 45.94 -10.71
C ARG A 606 6.60 47.33 -10.15
N PHE A 607 6.65 47.48 -8.83
CA PHE A 607 6.98 48.73 -8.14
C PHE A 607 8.37 48.73 -7.52
N ASP A 608 9.15 47.67 -7.71
CA ASP A 608 10.51 47.58 -7.21
C ASP A 608 11.41 48.45 -8.12
N PRO A 609 12.00 49.54 -7.59
CA PRO A 609 12.87 50.42 -8.38
C PRO A 609 14.15 49.71 -8.85
N ASP A 610 14.56 48.62 -8.18
CA ASP A 610 15.72 47.80 -8.56
C ASP A 610 15.34 46.64 -9.50
N TYR A 611 14.05 46.49 -9.82
CA TYR A 611 13.51 45.46 -10.70
C TYR A 611 12.35 45.94 -11.60
N PRO A 612 12.43 47.09 -12.29
CA PRO A 612 11.37 47.50 -13.21
C PRO A 612 11.41 46.59 -14.44
N GLY A 613 10.48 45.64 -14.55
CA GLY A 613 10.21 44.84 -15.76
C GLY A 613 11.36 43.94 -16.20
N ALA A 614 11.30 42.64 -15.94
CA ALA A 614 12.43 41.74 -16.21
C ALA A 614 12.85 41.66 -17.70
N HIS A 615 11.91 41.81 -18.64
CA HIS A 615 12.13 41.51 -20.05
C HIS A 615 12.96 42.53 -20.82
N ASP A 616 12.79 43.82 -20.54
CA ASP A 616 13.47 44.94 -21.19
C ASP A 616 14.53 45.61 -20.29
N HIS A 617 14.64 45.19 -19.03
CA HIS A 617 15.67 45.69 -18.12
C HIS A 617 17.09 45.32 -18.61
N PRO A 618 18.01 46.30 -18.81
CA PRO A 618 19.35 46.05 -19.36
C PRO A 618 20.17 45.01 -18.59
N LYS A 619 20.02 44.97 -17.26
CA LYS A 619 20.67 43.97 -16.38
C LYS A 619 20.37 42.52 -16.77
N TRP A 620 19.18 42.26 -17.33
CA TRP A 620 18.72 40.91 -17.68
C TRP A 620 18.63 40.71 -19.19
N LYS A 621 19.40 41.50 -19.95
CA LYS A 621 19.62 41.25 -21.37
C LYS A 621 20.34 39.92 -21.54
N ILE A 622 19.76 39.01 -22.31
CA ILE A 622 20.30 37.65 -22.47
C ILE A 622 21.40 37.67 -23.54
N SER A 623 22.66 37.52 -23.15
CA SER A 623 23.79 37.42 -24.08
C SER A 623 23.93 36.01 -24.71
N LYS A 624 23.40 35.00 -24.03
CA LYS A 624 23.35 33.59 -24.45
C LYS A 624 22.27 33.36 -25.51
N PRO A 625 22.23 32.19 -26.20
CA PRO A 625 21.18 31.89 -27.16
C PRO A 625 19.77 32.05 -26.57
N LEU A 626 18.95 32.87 -27.23
CA LEU A 626 17.55 33.11 -26.92
C LEU A 626 16.67 32.60 -28.06
N GLY A 627 15.66 31.80 -27.72
CA GLY A 627 14.57 31.38 -28.60
C GLY A 627 13.24 32.03 -28.20
N TYR A 628 12.36 32.27 -29.17
CA TYR A 628 11.05 32.86 -28.91
C TYR A 628 9.94 32.27 -29.78
N SER A 629 8.91 31.68 -29.15
CA SER A 629 7.67 31.26 -29.84
C SER A 629 6.60 32.32 -29.66
N TRP A 630 6.12 32.88 -30.77
CA TRP A 630 5.09 33.91 -30.79
C TRP A 630 3.71 33.28 -31.02
N PHE A 631 2.81 33.45 -30.05
CA PHE A 631 1.43 32.96 -30.11
C PHE A 631 0.45 34.15 -30.19
N PRO A 632 -0.55 34.12 -31.10
CA PRO A 632 -1.36 35.29 -31.42
C PRO A 632 -2.33 35.71 -30.31
N PHE A 633 -2.75 34.76 -29.45
CA PHE A 633 -3.68 35.03 -28.35
C PHE A 633 -2.99 35.21 -26.98
N GLU A 634 -1.66 35.28 -26.95
CA GLU A 634 -0.90 35.70 -25.77
C GLU A 634 -1.41 37.07 -25.25
N LEU A 635 -1.18 37.38 -23.96
CA LEU A 635 -1.64 38.62 -23.31
C LEU A 635 -1.04 39.86 -23.95
N ALA A 636 0.25 39.77 -24.26
CA ALA A 636 1.01 40.81 -24.94
C ALA A 636 1.87 40.17 -26.04
N PRO A 637 1.29 39.88 -27.23
CA PRO A 637 2.04 39.33 -28.35
C PRO A 637 2.98 40.39 -28.93
N ILE A 638 4.21 40.42 -28.42
CA ILE A 638 5.22 41.41 -28.79
C ILE A 638 5.94 41.02 -30.09
N PRO A 639 6.15 41.97 -31.04
CA PRO A 639 6.85 41.71 -32.29
C PRO A 639 8.26 41.14 -32.10
N VAL A 640 8.68 40.28 -33.03
CA VAL A 640 10.00 39.62 -32.99
C VAL A 640 11.13 40.65 -33.02
N SER A 641 10.95 41.74 -33.78
CA SER A 641 11.89 42.86 -33.88
C SER A 641 12.14 43.55 -32.52
N TRP A 642 11.14 43.59 -31.65
CA TRP A 642 11.27 44.16 -30.30
C TRP A 642 11.94 43.18 -29.36
N VAL A 643 11.54 41.90 -29.38
CA VAL A 643 12.16 40.83 -28.58
C VAL A 643 13.66 40.73 -28.86
N LYS A 644 14.09 40.92 -30.12
CA LYS A 644 15.50 40.95 -30.52
C LYS A 644 16.33 42.01 -29.79
N THR A 645 15.74 43.09 -29.30
CA THR A 645 16.46 44.12 -28.52
C THR A 645 16.84 43.63 -27.11
N THR A 646 16.13 42.61 -26.61
CA THR A 646 16.25 42.09 -25.24
C THR A 646 17.28 40.97 -25.08
N GLY A 647 17.94 40.54 -26.15
CA GLY A 647 18.95 39.48 -26.08
C GLY A 647 19.45 38.98 -27.43
N ASN A 648 20.33 37.99 -27.39
CA ASN A 648 20.85 37.29 -28.57
C ASN A 648 19.81 36.30 -29.10
N LEU A 649 18.77 36.85 -29.74
CA LEU A 649 17.68 36.09 -30.35
C LEU A 649 18.19 35.36 -31.61
N VAL A 650 18.37 34.05 -31.50
CA VAL A 650 18.88 33.19 -32.58
C VAL A 650 17.80 32.32 -33.20
N PHE A 651 16.67 32.14 -32.52
CA PHE A 651 15.54 31.33 -32.97
C PHE A 651 14.23 32.05 -32.70
N TRP A 652 13.30 32.00 -33.65
CA TRP A 652 11.93 32.38 -33.42
C TRP A 652 10.97 31.58 -34.32
N ARG A 653 9.73 31.44 -33.89
CA ARG A 653 8.62 30.87 -34.65
C ARG A 653 7.34 31.66 -34.39
N ASP A 654 6.56 31.88 -35.42
CA ASP A 654 5.21 32.43 -35.34
C ASP A 654 4.18 31.32 -35.54
N HIS A 655 3.06 31.43 -34.81
CA HIS A 655 1.94 30.48 -34.89
C HIS A 655 0.66 31.19 -35.29
N GLU A 656 -0.24 30.47 -35.95
CA GLU A 656 -1.56 30.97 -36.33
C GLU A 656 -2.61 30.79 -35.22
N ARG A 657 -2.33 29.95 -34.21
CA ARG A 657 -3.23 29.57 -33.11
C ARG A 657 -2.49 29.44 -31.80
N GLY A 658 -3.24 29.46 -30.69
CA GLY A 658 -2.74 29.33 -29.34
C GLY A 658 -2.64 30.66 -28.59
N GLY A 659 -2.94 30.61 -27.31
CA GLY A 659 -2.90 31.74 -26.39
C GLY A 659 -1.77 31.68 -25.38
N HIS A 660 -2.07 32.22 -24.19
CA HIS A 660 -1.12 32.37 -23.10
C HIS A 660 -0.63 31.03 -22.55
N PHE A 661 -1.51 30.02 -22.49
CA PHE A 661 -1.19 28.71 -21.92
C PHE A 661 -0.63 27.80 -23.01
N ALA A 662 0.43 28.22 -23.70
CA ALA A 662 0.98 27.53 -24.86
C ALA A 662 1.25 26.02 -24.62
N ALA A 663 1.75 25.65 -23.44
CA ALA A 663 1.98 24.24 -23.08
C ALA A 663 0.69 23.43 -22.90
N LEU A 664 -0.41 24.07 -22.52
CA LEU A 664 -1.72 23.45 -22.33
C LEU A 664 -2.54 23.39 -23.62
N GLU A 665 -2.51 24.49 -24.40
CA GLU A 665 -3.30 24.69 -25.61
C GLU A 665 -2.64 24.06 -26.84
N ARG A 666 -1.34 24.30 -27.01
CA ARG A 666 -0.55 23.90 -28.18
C ARG A 666 0.71 23.13 -27.76
N PRO A 667 0.58 22.04 -26.97
CA PRO A 667 1.74 21.31 -26.42
C PRO A 667 2.69 20.82 -27.52
N GLU A 668 2.15 20.42 -28.67
CA GLU A 668 2.94 19.92 -29.79
C GLU A 668 3.73 21.00 -30.51
N ASP A 669 3.13 22.18 -30.71
CA ASP A 669 3.79 23.29 -31.38
C ASP A 669 4.92 23.83 -30.50
N LEU A 670 4.66 24.03 -29.20
CA LEU A 670 5.69 24.48 -28.25
C LEU A 670 6.83 23.46 -28.10
N LEU A 671 6.52 22.16 -28.02
CA LEU A 671 7.55 21.12 -27.91
C LEU A 671 8.39 21.01 -29.20
N LYS A 672 7.76 21.15 -30.36
CA LYS A 672 8.45 21.15 -31.65
C LYS A 672 9.39 22.34 -31.76
N ASP A 673 8.92 23.54 -31.48
CA ASP A 673 9.74 24.76 -31.48
C ASP A 673 10.93 24.64 -30.55
N PHE A 674 10.69 24.17 -29.32
CA PHE A 674 11.76 23.94 -28.35
C PHE A 674 12.79 22.94 -28.88
N GLY A 675 12.36 21.84 -29.49
CA GLY A 675 13.25 20.84 -30.09
C GLY A 675 14.09 21.41 -31.24
N GLU A 676 13.48 22.16 -32.16
CA GLU A 676 14.18 22.83 -33.27
C GLU A 676 15.19 23.86 -32.76
N PHE A 677 14.83 24.61 -31.71
CA PHE A 677 15.75 25.54 -31.05
C PHE A 677 16.97 24.83 -30.48
N VAL A 678 16.78 23.76 -29.69
CA VAL A 678 17.87 22.98 -29.11
C VAL A 678 18.75 22.38 -30.20
N GLU A 679 18.16 21.84 -31.27
CA GLU A 679 18.89 21.29 -32.41
C GLU A 679 19.75 22.36 -33.10
N GLN A 680 19.21 23.56 -33.31
CA GLN A 680 19.92 24.67 -33.95
C GLN A 680 21.16 25.09 -33.14
N ILE A 681 20.99 25.35 -31.84
CA ILE A 681 22.10 25.80 -30.98
C ILE A 681 23.12 24.69 -30.68
N SER A 682 22.72 23.42 -30.83
CA SER A 682 23.64 22.29 -30.76
C SER A 682 24.50 22.20 -32.03
N LYS A 683 23.89 22.38 -33.21
CA LYS A 683 24.57 22.32 -34.51
C LYS A 683 25.55 23.47 -34.73
N ASP A 684 25.24 24.67 -34.27
CA ASP A 684 26.11 25.84 -34.42
C ASP A 684 27.22 25.93 -33.34
N GLY A 685 27.22 25.00 -32.37
CA GLY A 685 28.21 24.94 -31.29
C GLY A 685 28.03 25.97 -30.18
N SER A 686 26.91 26.70 -30.17
CA SER A 686 26.58 27.67 -29.12
C SER A 686 26.13 27.00 -27.83
N LEU A 687 25.54 25.80 -27.90
CA LEU A 687 25.20 25.00 -26.74
C LEU A 687 26.44 24.25 -26.24
N LYS A 688 26.95 24.68 -25.08
CA LYS A 688 28.09 24.06 -24.40
C LYS A 688 27.63 23.50 -23.06
N ILE A 689 27.23 22.23 -23.06
CA ILE A 689 26.94 21.44 -21.86
C ILE A 689 28.09 20.46 -21.72
N GLN A 690 28.77 20.48 -20.56
CA GLN A 690 29.91 19.63 -20.26
C GLN A 690 29.50 18.36 -19.52
#